data_AF-A0A7J4JLJ8-F1
#
_entry.id   AF-A0A7J4JLJ8-F1
#
_cell.length_a   1.000
_cell.length_b   1.000
_cell.length_c   1.000
_cell.angle_alpha   90.00
_cell.angle_beta   90.00
_cell.angle_gamma   90.00
#
_symmetry.space_group_name_H-M   'P 1'
#
loop_
_entity.id
_entity.type
_entity.pdbx_description
1 polymer ?
#
loop_
_entity_poly.entity_id
_entity_poly.type
_entity_poly.pdbx_seq_one_letter_code
_entity_poly.pdbx_strand_id
1 'polypeptide(L)'
;MYDEVSQKFNPLKDLYNAITRQELRSETENLAFFLHTQENCPGCLVSINPGNREAPPEQWEFSPYFYLNERANSYFLEDLQTQRAREKGQTLIAFAHHTNLKGKTGDIDGGTIDLVKAKKDETTCSQVISKNFFGLGKDSLFGESRIGLALGTMETLSYFTFFWAGVFVSAVQQIVLAPILQDCVDDEEGYYIHYFAPTASEKKKDAASENELSTEKVAHKIDEFKDKYLDALKSDTNSFTREAFDEIGDQVSDFVEKGLKYDILQATLALKTEAQGQLHGSKLFSFWCGKGCEILPSEYIMDGKKIVKDDKTGAALEFDFEKGKLSYTDKDGKTRDLVTSEDHVRLEETNTKIPAEEIPQTITKVTVPDNNKLLLEVNVDGMAYVKLDNVLDCIQKGVEEQTGLGLSSNNLYDAFGRVQLVVSDSHPVIKPVKDSREPRIIAEGTPRKIAEGADARLEVYTPVPGSKLLPVKLPQSSDGLPSLGNLKSIQFENGSITYKTTTGELLVYLKHHKQAVLEQNDVAGLKAKLETTQNPETGCEEPAVQFEVQGNPDSDRAMAAAANFNKSLDKLGPFQVFETEEHRYILYADKDCKQHLKVIDKKTGKAQDFVGKAIQTPDGLKFVTDDGKEHTLKFSEKDGVPQIQFDKEKPETLKAAQGRNGAFYYDPETGLWYAENGQLIPLLEAFKQNGINVQGRDDGSATAKAEGNVLNVSLGDKGTGGSLLNLPSLPEEPLALALFVLGLLAVFVCVRGTRVNRA
;
A
#
# COMPACT_ATOMS: atom_id res chain seq x y z
N MET A 1 12.53 -13.75 55.24
CA MET A 1 11.27 -13.23 54.65
C MET A 1 11.31 -13.23 53.12
N TYR A 2 12.39 -12.82 52.47
CA TYR A 2 12.57 -12.93 50.99
C TYR A 2 12.68 -14.38 50.48
N ASP A 3 13.33 -15.29 51.23
CA ASP A 3 13.50 -16.69 50.78
C ASP A 3 12.23 -17.55 50.91
N GLU A 4 11.36 -17.28 51.89
CA GLU A 4 10.06 -17.97 52.05
C GLU A 4 9.01 -17.53 51.01
N VAL A 5 9.16 -16.34 50.43
CA VAL A 5 8.27 -15.81 49.39
C VAL A 5 8.73 -16.26 48.00
N SER A 6 10.05 -16.29 47.76
CA SER A 6 10.66 -16.90 46.56
C SER A 6 10.25 -18.37 46.37
N GLN A 7 10.22 -19.14 47.47
CA GLN A 7 9.78 -20.55 47.45
C GLN A 7 8.28 -20.76 47.16
N LYS A 8 7.44 -19.72 47.29
CA LYS A 8 5.98 -19.83 47.09
C LYS A 8 5.50 -19.43 45.68
N PHE A 9 6.32 -18.74 44.89
CA PHE A 9 5.99 -18.27 43.52
C PHE A 9 6.71 -19.01 42.40
N ASN A 10 7.49 -20.04 42.77
CA ASN A 10 7.95 -21.06 41.85
C ASN A 10 6.84 -21.60 40.92
N PRO A 11 5.59 -21.90 41.33
CA PRO A 11 4.64 -22.65 40.48
C PRO A 11 4.22 -22.04 39.14
N LEU A 12 4.20 -20.71 38.96
CA LEU A 12 3.70 -20.06 37.72
C LEU A 12 4.82 -19.74 36.74
N LYS A 13 5.98 -19.30 37.27
CA LYS A 13 7.25 -19.33 36.56
C LYS A 13 7.63 -20.76 36.21
N ASP A 14 7.37 -21.73 37.08
CA ASP A 14 7.59 -23.15 36.86
C ASP A 14 6.53 -23.74 35.94
N LEU A 15 5.29 -23.23 35.89
CA LEU A 15 4.29 -23.63 34.90
C LEU A 15 4.69 -23.09 33.51
N TYR A 16 5.05 -21.81 33.41
CA TYR A 16 5.54 -21.21 32.17
C TYR A 16 6.86 -21.86 31.73
N ASN A 17 7.80 -22.08 32.65
CA ASN A 17 9.04 -22.82 32.40
C ASN A 17 8.82 -24.34 32.28
N ALA A 18 7.70 -24.92 32.71
CA ALA A 18 7.39 -26.34 32.47
C ALA A 18 6.72 -26.52 31.12
N ILE A 19 5.85 -25.59 30.73
CA ILE A 19 5.20 -25.53 29.41
C ILE A 19 6.25 -25.20 28.34
N THR A 20 7.21 -24.33 28.64
CA THR A 20 8.17 -23.79 27.66
C THR A 20 9.61 -24.24 27.90
N ARG A 21 9.88 -24.99 28.97
CA ARG A 21 11.21 -25.53 29.33
C ARG A 21 12.35 -24.50 29.44
N GLN A 22 12.05 -23.21 29.63
CA GLN A 22 13.00 -22.09 29.53
C GLN A 22 13.57 -21.85 28.11
N GLU A 23 12.87 -22.33 27.09
CA GLU A 23 13.34 -22.36 25.71
C GLU A 23 12.88 -21.13 24.90
N LEU A 24 12.01 -20.26 25.39
CA LEU A 24 11.47 -19.14 24.60
C LEU A 24 12.50 -18.08 24.15
N ARG A 25 12.26 -17.53 22.94
CA ARG A 25 12.96 -16.37 22.37
C ARG A 25 12.08 -15.13 22.48
N SER A 26 12.69 -13.98 22.75
CA SER A 26 12.02 -12.67 22.81
C SER A 26 12.10 -11.89 21.49
N GLU A 27 12.81 -12.43 20.50
CA GLU A 27 13.08 -11.80 19.21
C GLU A 27 12.86 -12.83 18.11
N THR A 28 12.09 -12.46 17.08
CA THR A 28 11.92 -13.26 15.87
C THR A 28 13.12 -13.05 14.94
N GLU A 29 13.54 -14.10 14.24
CA GLU A 29 14.56 -13.96 13.18
C GLU A 29 13.87 -13.63 11.85
N ASN A 30 14.58 -13.76 10.72
CA ASN A 30 14.13 -13.41 9.37
C ASN A 30 12.62 -13.66 9.15
N LEU A 31 11.83 -12.59 9.24
CA LEU A 31 10.37 -12.63 9.17
C LEU A 31 9.93 -12.19 7.78
N ALA A 32 9.16 -13.03 7.09
CA ALA A 32 8.44 -12.65 5.90
C ALA A 32 6.95 -12.45 6.24
N PHE A 33 6.46 -11.25 5.94
CA PHE A 33 5.05 -10.89 6.09
C PHE A 33 4.42 -10.67 4.72
N PHE A 34 3.29 -11.34 4.48
CA PHE A 34 2.55 -11.23 3.23
C PHE A 34 1.15 -10.77 3.58
N LEU A 35 0.71 -9.67 2.97
CA LEU A 35 -0.67 -9.20 3.06
C LEU A 35 -1.31 -9.33 1.69
N HIS A 36 -2.31 -10.20 1.60
CA HIS A 36 -3.03 -10.46 0.37
C HIS A 36 -4.48 -9.99 0.52
N THR A 37 -4.86 -9.02 -0.30
CA THR A 37 -6.23 -8.56 -0.51
C THR A 37 -6.79 -9.16 -1.80
N GLN A 38 -8.08 -8.96 -2.08
CA GLN A 38 -8.63 -9.25 -3.41
C GLN A 38 -7.92 -8.40 -4.48
N GLU A 39 -7.94 -8.85 -5.74
CA GLU A 39 -7.18 -8.23 -6.86
C GLU A 39 -7.42 -6.71 -7.02
N ASN A 40 -8.53 -6.18 -6.49
CA ASN A 40 -8.77 -4.76 -6.33
C ASN A 40 -9.10 -4.47 -4.86
N CYS A 41 -8.34 -3.59 -4.19
CA CYS A 41 -8.73 -3.05 -2.89
C CYS A 41 -8.87 -1.51 -2.94
N PRO A 42 -10.05 -0.99 -3.32
CA PRO A 42 -10.31 0.45 -3.31
C PRO A 42 -10.15 1.05 -1.91
N GLY A 43 -9.29 2.06 -1.77
CA GLY A 43 -9.04 2.75 -0.50
C GLY A 43 -8.17 1.98 0.49
N CYS A 44 -7.57 0.85 0.08
CA CYS A 44 -6.41 0.30 0.78
C CYS A 44 -5.24 1.29 0.71
N LEU A 45 -4.47 1.38 1.79
CA LEU A 45 -3.30 2.24 1.89
C LEU A 45 -2.19 1.50 2.62
N VAL A 46 -0.96 1.63 2.12
CA VAL A 46 0.25 1.21 2.83
C VAL A 46 1.18 2.41 2.90
N SER A 47 1.56 2.80 4.12
CA SER A 47 2.59 3.81 4.36
C SER A 47 3.86 3.10 4.79
N ILE A 48 4.95 3.38 4.08
CA ILE A 48 6.26 2.77 4.27
C ILE A 48 7.12 3.82 4.94
N ASN A 49 7.28 3.72 6.26
CA ASN A 49 8.12 4.67 7.00
C ASN A 49 9.43 4.00 7.43
N PRO A 50 10.60 4.48 6.94
CA PRO A 50 11.84 4.24 7.66
C PRO A 50 11.71 4.93 9.02
N GLY A 51 11.81 4.16 10.09
CA GLY A 51 11.78 4.59 11.49
C GLY A 51 12.92 5.54 11.82
N ASN A 52 13.55 5.41 12.99
CA ASN A 52 14.51 6.40 13.49
C ASN A 52 15.70 6.65 12.52
N ARG A 53 15.57 7.61 11.60
CA ARG A 53 16.62 8.00 10.64
C ARG A 53 17.80 8.71 11.29
N GLU A 54 17.64 9.17 12.54
CA GLU A 54 18.74 9.74 13.31
C GLU A 54 19.64 8.65 13.91
N ALA A 55 19.19 7.39 13.93
CA ALA A 55 20.02 6.25 14.30
C ALA A 55 20.98 5.89 13.15
N PRO A 56 22.12 5.22 13.45
CA PRO A 56 22.99 4.65 12.44
C PRO A 56 22.22 3.69 11.50
N PRO A 57 22.60 3.53 10.22
CA PRO A 57 21.92 2.67 9.25
C PRO A 57 21.67 1.24 9.73
N GLU A 58 22.58 0.68 10.51
CA GLU A 58 22.45 -0.65 11.14
C GLU A 58 21.34 -0.75 12.21
N GLN A 59 20.79 0.38 12.65
CA GLN A 59 19.71 0.51 13.62
C GLN A 59 18.46 1.18 13.04
N TRP A 60 18.43 1.39 11.72
CA TRP A 60 17.21 1.86 11.08
C TRP A 60 16.12 0.84 11.30
N GLU A 61 15.02 1.28 11.85
CA GLU A 61 13.81 0.47 11.92
C GLU A 61 12.98 0.76 10.67
N PHE A 62 12.16 -0.19 10.28
CA PHE A 62 11.20 -0.08 9.21
C PHE A 62 9.83 -0.39 9.78
N SER A 63 8.90 0.54 9.66
CA SER A 63 7.57 0.40 10.23
C SER A 63 6.51 0.64 9.18
N PRO A 64 6.12 -0.38 8.38
CA PRO A 64 5.03 -0.24 7.46
C PRO A 64 3.72 -0.23 8.23
N TYR A 65 2.86 0.70 7.85
CA TYR A 65 1.50 0.79 8.33
C TYR A 65 0.57 0.47 7.19
N PHE A 66 -0.44 -0.34 7.43
CA PHE A 66 -1.45 -0.66 6.44
C PHE A 66 -2.84 -0.35 6.97
N TYR A 67 -3.70 0.06 6.04
CA TYR A 67 -5.12 0.22 6.23
C TYR A 67 -5.82 -0.44 5.06
N LEU A 68 -6.77 -1.33 5.35
CA LEU A 68 -7.47 -2.17 4.39
C LEU A 68 -8.97 -1.92 4.56
N ASN A 69 -9.68 -1.68 3.47
CA ASN A 69 -11.13 -1.55 3.47
C ASN A 69 -11.85 -2.86 3.15
N GLU A 70 -11.10 -3.92 2.86
CA GLU A 70 -11.63 -5.20 2.44
C GLU A 70 -10.99 -6.35 3.20
N ARG A 71 -11.56 -7.55 3.03
CA ARG A 71 -10.99 -8.76 3.62
C ARG A 71 -9.59 -8.99 3.09
N ALA A 72 -8.68 -9.30 4.00
CA ALA A 72 -7.30 -9.62 3.67
C ALA A 72 -6.85 -10.85 4.43
N ASN A 73 -6.00 -11.65 3.80
CA ASN A 73 -5.26 -12.70 4.47
C ASN A 73 -3.85 -12.21 4.70
N SER A 74 -3.41 -12.24 5.94
CA SER A 74 -2.01 -12.03 6.30
C SER A 74 -1.35 -13.35 6.64
N TYR A 75 -0.13 -13.52 6.15
CA TYR A 75 0.70 -14.70 6.39
C TYR A 75 2.00 -14.24 7.04
N PHE A 76 2.38 -14.92 8.10
CA PHE A 76 3.65 -14.72 8.80
C PHE A 76 4.49 -15.98 8.66
N LEU A 77 5.71 -15.84 8.16
CA LEU A 77 6.68 -16.91 8.05
C LEU A 77 7.97 -16.46 8.75
N GLU A 78 8.48 -17.29 9.68
CA GLU A 78 9.75 -17.04 10.35
C GLU A 78 10.78 -18.10 9.95
N ASP A 79 11.97 -17.63 9.55
CA ASP A 79 13.13 -18.47 9.27
C ASP A 79 14.17 -18.40 10.39
N LEU A 80 14.56 -19.58 10.91
CA LEU A 80 15.51 -19.74 12.01
C LEU A 80 16.95 -19.86 11.51
N GLN A 81 17.69 -18.76 11.59
CA GLN A 81 19.07 -18.64 11.15
C GLN A 81 20.07 -19.08 12.23
N THR A 82 19.86 -18.69 13.49
CA THR A 82 20.84 -18.95 14.55
C THR A 82 20.67 -20.34 15.17
N GLN A 83 21.78 -20.98 15.57
CA GLN A 83 21.75 -22.26 16.28
C GLN A 83 20.98 -22.16 17.61
N ARG A 84 21.10 -21.01 18.30
CA ARG A 84 20.31 -20.70 19.50
C ARG A 84 18.82 -20.73 19.22
N ALA A 85 18.35 -20.21 18.09
CA ALA A 85 16.94 -20.24 17.75
C ALA A 85 16.43 -21.63 17.36
N ARG A 86 17.25 -22.38 16.63
CA ARG A 86 16.97 -23.78 16.27
C ARG A 86 16.84 -24.70 17.49
N GLU A 87 17.63 -24.45 18.54
CA GLU A 87 17.59 -25.20 19.80
C GLU A 87 16.42 -24.82 20.72
N LYS A 88 15.74 -23.70 20.44
CA LYS A 88 14.79 -23.05 21.34
C LYS A 88 13.34 -23.03 20.85
N GLY A 89 13.12 -23.30 19.56
CA GLY A 89 11.79 -23.29 18.96
C GLY A 89 11.33 -21.88 18.58
N GLN A 90 10.15 -21.79 17.96
CA GLN A 90 9.59 -20.53 17.46
C GLN A 90 8.47 -20.03 18.36
N THR A 91 8.43 -18.71 18.51
CA THR A 91 7.36 -17.99 19.19
C THR A 91 7.00 -16.76 18.41
N LEU A 92 5.84 -16.78 17.76
CA LEU A 92 5.24 -15.57 17.20
C LEU A 92 4.22 -15.04 18.19
N ILE A 93 4.37 -13.77 18.57
CA ILE A 93 3.41 -13.07 19.41
C ILE A 93 2.76 -12.01 18.53
N ALA A 94 1.46 -12.17 18.28
CA ALA A 94 0.65 -11.15 17.64
C ALA A 94 -0.24 -10.49 18.70
N PHE A 95 -0.47 -9.19 18.57
CA PHE A 95 -1.42 -8.48 19.41
C PHE A 95 -2.57 -7.99 18.55
N ALA A 96 -3.80 -8.29 18.97
CA ALA A 96 -5.01 -7.95 18.27
C ALA A 96 -5.94 -7.19 19.23
N HIS A 97 -6.36 -6.00 18.84
CA HIS A 97 -7.20 -5.14 19.65
C HIS A 97 -8.48 -4.77 18.91
N HIS A 98 -9.60 -4.62 19.64
CA HIS A 98 -10.93 -4.29 19.12
C HIS A 98 -11.40 -5.16 17.94
N THR A 99 -11.05 -6.45 17.93
CA THR A 99 -11.47 -7.38 16.87
C THR A 99 -11.99 -8.70 17.44
N ASN A 100 -12.95 -9.30 16.74
CA ASN A 100 -13.43 -10.64 17.06
C ASN A 100 -12.34 -11.65 16.71
N LEU A 101 -12.07 -12.60 17.60
CA LEU A 101 -11.03 -13.61 17.42
C LEU A 101 -11.65 -15.01 17.36
N LYS A 102 -11.23 -15.78 16.35
CA LYS A 102 -11.50 -17.23 16.28
C LYS A 102 -10.23 -17.93 15.85
N GLY A 103 -9.69 -18.77 16.72
CA GLY A 103 -8.53 -19.63 16.41
C GLY A 103 -8.96 -21.02 15.92
N LYS A 104 -8.09 -21.67 15.15
CA LYS A 104 -8.16 -23.10 14.83
C LYS A 104 -6.73 -23.66 14.83
N THR A 105 -6.54 -24.87 15.34
CA THR A 105 -5.28 -25.61 15.24
C THR A 105 -5.57 -26.97 14.63
N GLY A 106 -5.09 -27.21 13.40
CA GLY A 106 -5.46 -28.41 12.64
C GLY A 106 -6.97 -28.45 12.39
N ASP A 107 -7.65 -29.51 12.86
CA ASP A 107 -9.12 -29.64 12.80
C ASP A 107 -9.86 -29.26 14.09
N ILE A 108 -9.15 -28.73 15.08
CA ILE A 108 -9.72 -28.32 16.35
C ILE A 108 -10.04 -26.84 16.31
N ASP A 109 -11.33 -26.51 16.33
CA ASP A 109 -11.82 -25.14 16.46
C ASP A 109 -11.64 -24.65 17.91
N GLY A 110 -11.02 -23.48 18.06
CA GLY A 110 -10.96 -22.77 19.34
C GLY A 110 -12.26 -22.04 19.66
N GLY A 111 -12.35 -21.55 20.90
CA GLY A 111 -13.43 -20.64 21.33
C GLY A 111 -13.45 -19.37 20.46
N THR A 112 -14.66 -18.83 20.24
CA THR A 112 -14.83 -17.56 19.52
C THR A 112 -15.00 -16.43 20.53
N ILE A 113 -14.17 -15.40 20.40
CA ILE A 113 -14.32 -14.13 21.09
C ILE A 113 -15.13 -13.20 20.19
N ASP A 114 -16.34 -12.87 20.61
CA ASP A 114 -17.26 -11.98 19.89
C ASP A 114 -17.52 -10.72 20.71
N LEU A 115 -16.80 -9.64 20.37
CA LEU A 115 -16.89 -8.33 21.02
C LEU A 115 -18.27 -7.70 20.88
N VAL A 116 -18.89 -7.84 19.70
CA VAL A 116 -20.22 -7.24 19.45
C VAL A 116 -21.25 -7.93 20.32
N LYS A 117 -21.19 -9.26 20.39
CA LYS A 117 -22.05 -10.03 21.29
C LYS A 117 -21.75 -9.70 22.75
N ALA A 118 -20.48 -9.63 23.15
CA ALA A 118 -20.11 -9.32 24.53
C ALA A 118 -20.57 -7.91 24.98
N LYS A 119 -20.40 -6.89 24.12
CA LYS A 119 -20.92 -5.54 24.37
C LYS A 119 -22.44 -5.52 24.52
N LYS A 120 -23.14 -6.28 23.67
CA LYS A 120 -24.61 -6.38 23.67
C LYS A 120 -25.14 -7.16 24.87
N ASP A 121 -24.48 -8.26 25.22
CA ASP A 121 -24.84 -9.13 26.34
C ASP A 121 -24.32 -8.57 27.68
N GLU A 122 -23.65 -7.41 27.63
CA GLU A 122 -23.03 -6.69 28.73
C GLU A 122 -22.04 -7.54 29.56
N THR A 123 -21.24 -8.34 28.85
CA THR A 123 -20.23 -9.26 29.39
C THR A 123 -18.80 -8.80 29.09
N THR A 124 -18.58 -7.54 28.73
CA THR A 124 -17.22 -7.03 28.57
C THR A 124 -16.54 -6.83 29.92
N CYS A 125 -15.21 -6.80 29.93
CA CYS A 125 -14.44 -6.68 31.17
C CYS A 125 -14.71 -5.35 31.91
N SER A 126 -14.84 -4.25 31.17
CA SER A 126 -15.27 -2.95 31.72
C SER A 126 -16.68 -3.02 32.34
N GLN A 127 -17.63 -3.65 31.63
CA GLN A 127 -19.02 -3.78 32.08
C GLN A 127 -19.17 -4.73 33.28
N VAL A 128 -18.50 -5.87 33.26
CA VAL A 128 -18.54 -6.86 34.35
C VAL A 128 -17.94 -6.29 35.63
N ILE A 129 -16.87 -5.48 35.54
CA ILE A 129 -16.34 -4.73 36.69
C ILE A 129 -17.38 -3.71 37.19
N SER A 130 -17.95 -2.90 36.29
CA SER A 130 -18.92 -1.86 36.65
C SER A 130 -20.15 -2.41 37.40
N LYS A 131 -20.57 -3.64 37.08
CA LYS A 131 -21.70 -4.34 37.70
C LYS A 131 -21.37 -4.98 39.04
N ASN A 132 -20.15 -5.52 39.20
CA ASN A 132 -19.78 -6.29 40.38
C ASN A 132 -19.16 -5.44 41.50
N PHE A 133 -18.62 -4.26 41.19
CA PHE A 133 -18.12 -3.31 42.19
C PHE A 133 -19.21 -2.30 42.60
N PHE A 134 -20.17 -2.76 43.42
CA PHE A 134 -21.23 -1.94 44.02
C PHE A 134 -20.66 -0.71 44.79
N GLY A 135 -20.79 0.50 44.22
CA GLY A 135 -20.89 1.75 44.99
C GLY A 135 -19.60 2.52 45.31
N LEU A 136 -18.43 2.15 44.80
CA LEU A 136 -17.20 2.95 44.94
C LEU A 136 -16.89 3.84 43.70
N GLY A 137 -17.74 3.79 42.67
CA GLY A 137 -17.38 4.11 41.28
C GLY A 137 -17.66 5.50 40.72
N LYS A 138 -18.02 6.53 41.51
CA LYS A 138 -18.19 7.89 40.95
C LYS A 138 -17.13 8.92 41.35
N ASP A 139 -16.55 8.79 42.54
CA ASP A 139 -15.57 9.77 43.06
C ASP A 139 -14.20 9.13 43.40
N SER A 140 -13.96 7.87 43.02
CA SER A 140 -12.64 7.27 43.22
C SER A 140 -11.66 7.70 42.13
N LEU A 141 -10.36 7.64 42.44
CA LEU A 141 -9.23 7.85 41.53
C LEU A 141 -9.30 7.03 40.21
N PHE A 142 -10.24 6.09 40.11
CA PHE A 142 -10.44 5.14 39.03
C PHE A 142 -11.83 5.33 38.39
N GLY A 143 -12.04 6.45 37.70
CA GLY A 143 -13.27 6.68 36.92
C GLY A 143 -13.51 5.57 35.88
N GLU A 144 -14.77 5.41 35.46
CA GLU A 144 -15.30 4.30 34.63
C GLU A 144 -14.53 4.00 33.34
N SER A 145 -13.65 4.89 32.86
CA SER A 145 -12.87 4.75 31.62
C SER A 145 -11.34 4.67 31.83
N ARG A 146 -10.85 4.43 33.05
CA ARG A 146 -9.41 4.55 33.40
C ARG A 146 -8.81 3.29 34.02
N ILE A 147 -9.48 2.15 33.96
CA ILE A 147 -9.04 0.94 34.66
C ILE A 147 -7.76 0.40 34.02
N GLY A 148 -7.71 0.22 32.69
CA GLY A 148 -6.50 -0.24 32.01
C GLY A 148 -5.30 0.71 32.17
N LEU A 149 -5.54 2.02 32.05
CA LEU A 149 -4.53 3.03 32.33
C LEU A 149 -4.05 2.99 33.78
N ALA A 150 -4.93 2.73 34.76
CA ALA A 150 -4.57 2.67 36.18
C ALA A 150 -3.85 1.37 36.55
N LEU A 151 -4.24 0.23 35.97
CA LEU A 151 -3.55 -1.05 36.13
C LEU A 151 -2.17 -0.97 35.45
N GLY A 152 -2.12 -0.46 34.22
CA GLY A 152 -0.90 -0.23 33.46
C GLY A 152 0.01 0.86 34.04
N THR A 153 -0.50 1.96 34.60
CA THR A 153 0.34 2.96 35.30
C THR A 153 0.75 2.52 36.69
N MET A 154 -0.04 1.73 37.42
CA MET A 154 0.42 1.11 38.68
C MET A 154 1.49 0.05 38.43
N GLU A 155 1.37 -0.76 37.37
CA GLU A 155 2.43 -1.67 36.93
C GLU A 155 3.65 -0.87 36.44
N THR A 156 3.47 0.12 35.58
CA THR A 156 4.58 0.89 35.02
C THR A 156 5.32 1.71 36.11
N LEU A 157 4.63 2.41 37.01
CA LEU A 157 5.26 3.12 38.14
C LEU A 157 5.96 2.16 39.12
N SER A 158 5.45 0.95 39.33
CA SER A 158 6.10 -0.02 40.22
C SER A 158 7.30 -0.73 39.57
N TYR A 159 7.26 -0.96 38.25
CA TYR A 159 8.41 -1.37 37.44
C TYR A 159 9.49 -0.28 37.39
N PHE A 160 9.12 0.99 37.23
CA PHE A 160 10.05 2.12 37.11
C PHE A 160 10.71 2.51 38.45
N THR A 161 9.98 2.42 39.56
CA THR A 161 10.47 2.94 40.87
C THR A 161 11.14 1.89 41.74
N PHE A 162 10.82 0.59 41.58
CA PHE A 162 11.31 -0.47 42.49
C PHE A 162 11.78 -1.75 41.80
N PHE A 163 11.71 -1.86 40.47
CA PHE A 163 12.18 -2.98 39.60
C PHE A 163 11.63 -4.39 39.92
N TRP A 164 11.19 -4.69 41.15
CA TRP A 164 10.76 -6.02 41.64
C TRP A 164 9.53 -5.97 42.57
N ALA A 165 9.04 -4.80 42.97
CA ALA A 165 7.85 -4.68 43.84
C ALA A 165 6.50 -4.58 43.08
N GLY A 166 6.51 -4.56 41.74
CA GLY A 166 5.28 -4.50 40.93
C GLY A 166 4.36 -5.71 41.07
N VAL A 167 4.92 -6.88 41.39
CA VAL A 167 4.17 -8.13 41.54
C VAL A 167 3.20 -8.11 42.75
N PHE A 168 3.42 -7.22 43.73
CA PHE A 168 2.54 -7.09 44.90
C PHE A 168 1.19 -6.44 44.59
N VAL A 169 1.10 -5.62 43.52
CA VAL A 169 -0.16 -5.06 43.01
C VAL A 169 -0.90 -6.09 42.17
N SER A 170 -0.19 -6.89 41.37
CA SER A 170 -0.74 -7.97 40.54
C SER A 170 -1.36 -9.11 41.35
N ALA A 171 -0.95 -9.31 42.62
CA ALA A 171 -1.57 -10.31 43.51
C ALA A 171 -2.99 -9.93 43.96
N VAL A 172 -3.28 -8.63 44.18
CA VAL A 172 -4.65 -8.17 44.47
C VAL A 172 -5.51 -8.24 43.21
N GLN A 173 -4.94 -7.94 42.04
CA GLN A 173 -5.59 -8.11 40.74
C GLN A 173 -5.92 -9.59 40.46
N GLN A 174 -5.02 -10.53 40.73
CA GLN A 174 -5.26 -11.96 40.46
C GLN A 174 -6.20 -12.66 41.45
N ILE A 175 -6.32 -12.18 42.70
CA ILE A 175 -7.19 -12.82 43.71
C ILE A 175 -8.60 -12.23 43.69
N VAL A 176 -8.75 -10.95 43.37
CA VAL A 176 -10.05 -10.25 43.43
C VAL A 176 -10.63 -9.98 42.04
N LEU A 177 -9.81 -9.61 41.06
CA LEU A 177 -10.27 -9.25 39.72
C LEU A 177 -10.28 -10.43 38.75
N ALA A 178 -9.28 -11.32 38.77
CA ALA A 178 -9.19 -12.42 37.81
C ALA A 178 -10.39 -13.39 37.80
N PRO A 179 -11.00 -13.79 38.94
CA PRO A 179 -12.21 -14.63 38.91
C PRO A 179 -13.44 -13.92 38.31
N ILE A 180 -13.49 -12.59 38.44
CA ILE A 180 -14.55 -11.74 37.87
C ILE A 180 -14.31 -11.50 36.37
N LEU A 181 -13.04 -11.46 35.97
CA LEU A 181 -12.60 -11.19 34.60
C LEU A 181 -12.36 -12.46 33.76
N GLN A 182 -12.42 -13.65 34.36
CA GLN A 182 -12.07 -14.91 33.69
C GLN A 182 -12.99 -15.23 32.50
N ASP A 183 -14.26 -14.80 32.56
CA ASP A 183 -15.27 -15.06 31.53
C ASP A 183 -15.72 -13.78 30.80
N CYS A 184 -15.08 -12.64 31.08
CA CYS A 184 -15.37 -11.41 30.35
C CYS A 184 -14.55 -11.30 29.07
N VAL A 185 -15.09 -10.56 28.12
CA VAL A 185 -14.38 -10.23 26.88
C VAL A 185 -13.75 -8.86 27.05
N ASP A 186 -12.44 -8.77 26.88
CA ASP A 186 -11.72 -7.51 26.92
C ASP A 186 -11.92 -6.76 25.60
N ASP A 187 -12.63 -5.65 25.68
CA ASP A 187 -12.93 -4.77 24.56
C ASP A 187 -12.10 -3.48 24.54
N GLU A 188 -11.20 -3.29 25.52
CA GLU A 188 -10.43 -2.06 25.75
C GLU A 188 -8.90 -2.23 25.68
N GLU A 189 -8.32 -3.38 26.07
CA GLU A 189 -6.87 -3.61 26.00
C GLU A 189 -6.47 -4.61 24.91
N GLY A 190 -7.30 -5.61 24.59
CA GLY A 190 -7.08 -6.54 23.48
C GLY A 190 -6.38 -7.84 23.88
N TYR A 191 -5.93 -8.60 22.88
CA TYR A 191 -5.52 -9.99 23.06
C TYR A 191 -4.13 -10.25 22.48
N TYR A 192 -3.28 -10.89 23.27
CA TYR A 192 -2.05 -11.51 22.79
C TYR A 192 -2.35 -12.93 22.27
N ILE A 193 -1.97 -13.17 21.02
CA ILE A 193 -2.05 -14.46 20.35
C ILE A 193 -0.63 -15.01 20.29
N HIS A 194 -0.39 -16.12 20.97
CA HIS A 194 0.90 -16.80 20.99
C HIS A 194 0.85 -18.03 20.08
N TYR A 195 1.72 -18.08 19.09
CA TYR A 195 1.98 -19.27 18.30
C TYR A 195 3.28 -19.90 18.78
N PHE A 196 3.22 -21.17 19.18
CA PHE A 196 4.38 -21.93 19.64
C PHE A 196 4.66 -23.09 18.69
N ALA A 197 5.90 -23.20 18.21
CA ALA A 197 6.38 -24.38 17.50
C ALA A 197 7.52 -25.05 18.29
N PRO A 198 7.36 -26.32 18.73
CA PRO A 198 8.38 -27.02 19.50
C PRO A 198 9.61 -27.38 18.65
N THR A 199 10.75 -27.64 19.29
CA THR A 199 12.00 -27.99 18.60
C THR A 199 11.94 -29.36 17.93
N ALA A 200 12.73 -29.56 16.87
CA ALA A 200 12.84 -30.84 16.16
C ALA A 200 13.28 -32.03 17.05
N SER A 201 13.93 -31.75 18.19
CA SER A 201 14.40 -32.77 19.14
C SER A 201 13.28 -33.36 20.00
N GLU A 202 12.20 -32.61 20.26
CA GLU A 202 11.04 -33.07 21.01
C GLU A 202 10.08 -33.88 20.13
N LYS A 203 9.97 -33.56 18.84
CA LYS A 203 9.12 -34.28 17.87
C LYS A 203 9.49 -35.77 17.70
N LYS A 204 10.75 -36.14 17.96
CA LYS A 204 11.21 -37.54 17.91
C LYS A 204 10.77 -38.39 19.10
N LYS A 205 10.30 -37.80 20.20
CA LYS A 205 9.88 -38.55 21.40
C LYS A 205 8.38 -38.91 21.40
N ASP A 206 7.54 -38.13 20.72
CA ASP A 206 6.08 -38.27 20.79
C ASP A 206 5.39 -38.63 19.45
N ALA A 207 6.15 -39.10 18.45
CA ALA A 207 5.59 -39.54 17.16
C ALA A 207 4.85 -40.90 17.28
N ALA A 208 3.64 -40.88 17.88
CA ALA A 208 2.65 -41.96 17.81
C ALA A 208 1.33 -41.52 17.17
N SER A 209 1.23 -40.29 16.63
CA SER A 209 0.11 -39.87 15.78
C SER A 209 0.61 -39.34 14.45
N GLU A 210 0.27 -40.05 13.37
CA GLU A 210 0.40 -39.63 11.97
C GLU A 210 -0.52 -38.42 11.69
N ASN A 211 -0.13 -37.23 12.13
CA ASN A 211 -0.64 -36.00 11.54
C ASN A 211 0.43 -35.53 10.55
N GLU A 212 0.13 -35.56 9.25
CA GLU A 212 0.96 -34.94 8.20
C GLU A 212 1.40 -33.53 8.65
N LEU A 213 2.70 -33.31 8.67
CA LEU A 213 3.32 -32.08 9.13
C LEU A 213 3.00 -30.93 8.14
N SER A 214 2.71 -29.72 8.64
CA SER A 214 2.53 -28.54 7.76
C SER A 214 3.77 -28.25 6.91
N THR A 215 4.95 -28.65 7.38
CA THR A 215 6.25 -28.52 6.70
C THR A 215 6.43 -29.45 5.50
N GLU A 216 5.87 -30.66 5.51
CA GLU A 216 5.96 -31.57 4.35
C GLU A 216 5.11 -31.06 3.16
N LYS A 217 3.97 -30.42 3.44
CA LYS A 217 3.11 -29.79 2.42
C LYS A 217 3.71 -28.51 1.84
N VAL A 218 4.44 -27.73 2.63
CA VAL A 218 5.16 -26.54 2.17
C VAL A 218 6.39 -26.93 1.36
N ALA A 219 7.19 -27.89 1.84
CA ALA A 219 8.38 -28.34 1.14
C ALA A 219 8.08 -29.00 -0.21
N HIS A 220 7.08 -29.88 -0.31
CA HIS A 220 6.68 -30.50 -1.57
C HIS A 220 6.16 -29.47 -2.60
N LYS A 221 5.51 -28.39 -2.13
CA LYS A 221 5.05 -27.29 -2.99
C LYS A 221 6.18 -26.37 -3.44
N ILE A 222 7.21 -26.19 -2.62
CA ILE A 222 8.39 -25.41 -3.02
C ILE A 222 9.32 -26.25 -3.92
N ASP A 223 9.38 -27.57 -3.76
CA ASP A 223 10.05 -28.46 -4.72
C ASP A 223 9.33 -28.46 -6.09
N GLU A 224 7.98 -28.46 -6.12
CA GLU A 224 7.23 -28.22 -7.37
C GLU A 224 7.49 -26.82 -7.96
N PHE A 225 7.69 -25.77 -7.14
CA PHE A 225 8.07 -24.44 -7.59
C PHE A 225 9.48 -24.44 -8.21
N LYS A 226 10.43 -25.13 -7.59
CA LYS A 226 11.80 -25.30 -8.08
C LYS A 226 11.83 -26.06 -9.41
N ASP A 227 11.16 -27.20 -9.50
CA ASP A 227 11.18 -28.04 -10.71
C ASP A 227 10.41 -27.41 -11.88
N LYS A 228 9.39 -26.58 -11.62
CA LYS A 228 8.53 -26.00 -12.66
C LYS A 228 8.92 -24.59 -13.11
N TYR A 229 9.52 -23.78 -12.24
CA TYR A 229 9.88 -22.39 -12.53
C TYR A 229 11.39 -22.14 -12.56
N LEU A 230 12.18 -22.67 -11.62
CA LEU A 230 13.64 -22.45 -11.62
C LEU A 230 14.32 -23.16 -12.80
N ASP A 231 13.90 -24.36 -13.17
CA ASP A 231 14.47 -25.08 -14.32
C ASP A 231 14.02 -24.50 -15.68
N ALA A 232 12.87 -23.83 -15.74
CA ALA A 232 12.43 -23.06 -16.92
C ALA A 232 13.15 -21.71 -17.06
N LEU A 233 13.74 -21.17 -15.97
CA LEU A 233 14.47 -19.90 -15.93
C LEU A 233 16.00 -20.08 -16.05
N LYS A 234 16.54 -21.26 -15.71
CA LYS A 234 17.94 -21.64 -15.98
C LYS A 234 18.30 -21.68 -17.47
N SER A 235 17.30 -21.69 -18.37
CA SER A 235 17.55 -21.55 -19.81
C SER A 235 17.85 -20.12 -20.26
N ASP A 236 17.72 -19.11 -19.39
CA ASP A 236 18.06 -17.72 -19.71
C ASP A 236 19.49 -17.36 -19.23
N THR A 237 20.37 -17.08 -20.17
CA THR A 237 21.85 -17.17 -20.01
C THR A 237 22.54 -15.88 -19.53
N ASN A 238 21.91 -15.03 -18.73
CA ASN A 238 22.50 -13.76 -18.27
C ASN A 238 23.13 -13.85 -16.86
N SER A 239 24.38 -13.39 -16.72
CA SER A 239 25.25 -13.66 -15.55
C SER A 239 24.86 -12.97 -14.23
N PHE A 240 24.28 -11.77 -14.26
CA PHE A 240 23.85 -11.05 -13.05
C PHE A 240 22.54 -11.60 -12.47
N THR A 241 21.66 -12.00 -13.36
CA THR A 241 20.41 -12.68 -13.08
C THR A 241 20.69 -14.07 -12.51
N ARG A 242 21.71 -14.75 -13.05
CA ARG A 242 22.19 -16.03 -12.53
C ARG A 242 22.89 -15.92 -11.17
N GLU A 243 23.69 -14.90 -10.87
CA GLU A 243 24.25 -14.72 -9.51
C GLU A 243 23.17 -14.40 -8.48
N ALA A 244 22.24 -13.49 -8.77
CA ALA A 244 21.12 -13.19 -7.87
C ALA A 244 20.10 -14.34 -7.78
N PHE A 245 19.97 -15.19 -8.82
CA PHE A 245 19.13 -16.39 -8.79
C PHE A 245 19.84 -17.62 -8.26
N ASP A 246 21.16 -17.70 -8.34
CA ASP A 246 21.94 -18.69 -7.59
C ASP A 246 21.89 -18.26 -6.13
N GLU A 247 21.87 -16.96 -5.77
CA GLU A 247 21.74 -16.50 -4.39
C GLU A 247 20.30 -16.59 -3.84
N ILE A 248 19.27 -16.22 -4.60
CA ILE A 248 17.85 -16.45 -4.25
C ILE A 248 17.53 -17.95 -4.34
N GLY A 249 18.06 -18.66 -5.33
CA GLY A 249 17.88 -20.09 -5.53
C GLY A 249 18.62 -20.91 -4.49
N ASP A 250 19.79 -20.46 -4.02
CA ASP A 250 20.50 -21.01 -2.87
C ASP A 250 19.80 -20.59 -1.58
N GLN A 251 19.27 -19.37 -1.43
CA GLN A 251 18.50 -18.99 -0.24
C GLN A 251 17.15 -19.70 -0.17
N VAL A 252 16.48 -19.93 -1.30
CA VAL A 252 15.23 -20.71 -1.41
C VAL A 252 15.53 -22.19 -1.29
N SER A 253 16.59 -22.72 -1.91
CA SER A 253 17.00 -24.12 -1.75
C SER A 253 17.50 -24.39 -0.34
N ASP A 254 18.22 -23.46 0.28
CA ASP A 254 18.66 -23.51 1.67
C ASP A 254 17.47 -23.28 2.60
N PHE A 255 16.47 -22.46 2.26
CA PHE A 255 15.19 -22.34 2.99
C PHE A 255 14.32 -23.59 2.86
N VAL A 256 14.34 -24.29 1.72
CA VAL A 256 13.63 -25.56 1.50
C VAL A 256 14.35 -26.72 2.15
N GLU A 257 15.67 -26.80 2.00
CA GLU A 257 16.51 -27.81 2.62
C GLU A 257 16.57 -27.60 4.14
N LYS A 258 16.54 -26.34 4.62
CA LYS A 258 16.30 -26.00 6.04
C LYS A 258 14.85 -26.22 6.45
N GLY A 259 13.85 -25.94 5.62
CA GLY A 259 12.43 -26.17 5.92
C GLY A 259 12.02 -27.65 5.98
N LEU A 260 12.75 -28.50 5.25
CA LEU A 260 12.70 -29.96 5.31
C LEU A 260 13.46 -30.53 6.52
N LYS A 261 14.40 -29.75 7.07
CA LYS A 261 15.28 -30.15 8.18
C LYS A 261 14.90 -29.49 9.51
N TYR A 262 14.11 -28.42 9.48
CA TYR A 262 13.68 -27.55 10.56
C TYR A 262 12.26 -27.02 10.28
N ASP A 263 11.45 -26.91 11.32
CA ASP A 263 10.04 -26.52 11.18
C ASP A 263 9.87 -25.04 10.79
N ILE A 264 9.31 -24.76 9.61
CA ILE A 264 8.81 -23.42 9.25
C ILE A 264 7.43 -23.25 9.87
N LEU A 265 7.26 -22.25 10.74
CA LEU A 265 5.97 -21.89 11.32
C LEU A 265 5.24 -20.90 10.40
N GLN A 266 4.03 -21.27 10.01
CA GLN A 266 3.12 -20.40 9.28
C GLN A 266 1.94 -20.02 10.19
N ALA A 267 1.79 -18.73 10.45
CA ALA A 267 0.55 -18.19 11.01
C ALA A 267 -0.26 -17.54 9.88
N THR A 268 -1.56 -17.84 9.83
CA THR A 268 -2.49 -17.19 8.90
C THR A 268 -3.51 -16.41 9.71
N LEU A 269 -3.57 -15.11 9.48
CA LEU A 269 -4.55 -14.21 10.09
C LEU A 269 -5.48 -13.69 9.00
N ALA A 270 -6.73 -14.12 9.06
CA ALA A 270 -7.80 -13.65 8.18
C ALA A 270 -8.43 -12.40 8.79
N LEU A 271 -8.10 -11.25 8.22
CA LEU A 271 -8.69 -9.96 8.55
C LEU A 271 -10.03 -9.83 7.82
N LYS A 272 -11.09 -9.61 8.59
CA LYS A 272 -12.42 -9.34 8.04
C LYS A 272 -12.69 -7.84 8.18
N THR A 273 -13.36 -7.25 7.18
CA THR A 273 -13.79 -5.85 7.16
C THR A 273 -12.63 -4.85 7.19
N GLU A 274 -12.89 -3.58 7.56
CA GLU A 274 -11.88 -2.54 7.69
C GLU A 274 -10.84 -2.96 8.74
N ALA A 275 -9.59 -3.14 8.31
CA ALA A 275 -8.51 -3.61 9.16
C ALA A 275 -7.29 -2.70 9.00
N GLN A 276 -6.55 -2.53 10.08
CA GLN A 276 -5.36 -1.72 10.09
C GLN A 276 -4.32 -2.37 10.98
N GLY A 277 -3.05 -2.13 10.67
CA GLY A 277 -1.97 -2.71 11.44
C GLY A 277 -0.65 -2.03 11.16
N GLN A 278 0.27 -2.27 12.06
CA GLN A 278 1.65 -1.84 11.99
C GLN A 278 2.53 -3.08 12.07
N LEU A 279 3.60 -3.09 11.30
CA LEU A 279 4.71 -4.03 11.49
C LEU A 279 5.92 -3.23 11.93
N HIS A 280 6.84 -3.90 12.62
CA HIS A 280 8.14 -3.36 12.95
C HIS A 280 9.20 -4.36 12.50
N GLY A 281 10.15 -3.91 11.70
CA GLY A 281 11.29 -4.69 11.24
C GLY A 281 12.56 -3.85 11.25
N SER A 282 13.72 -4.48 11.11
CA SER A 282 15.01 -3.77 11.02
C SER A 282 15.39 -3.40 9.58
N LYS A 283 14.80 -4.05 8.57
CA LYS A 283 15.08 -3.78 7.15
C LYS A 283 13.86 -4.06 6.29
N LEU A 284 13.70 -3.28 5.22
CA LEU A 284 12.80 -3.60 4.11
C LEU A 284 13.62 -4.26 3.00
N PHE A 285 13.37 -5.54 2.74
CA PHE A 285 14.06 -6.28 1.67
C PHE A 285 13.35 -6.13 0.31
N SER A 286 12.02 -6.24 0.29
CA SER A 286 11.21 -6.12 -0.93
C SER A 286 9.82 -5.56 -0.59
N PHE A 287 9.29 -4.73 -1.48
CA PHE A 287 7.92 -4.26 -1.49
C PHE A 287 7.33 -4.48 -2.89
N TRP A 288 6.22 -5.21 -2.96
CA TRP A 288 5.49 -5.39 -4.20
C TRP A 288 4.13 -4.70 -4.12
N CYS A 289 3.81 -3.97 -5.18
CA CYS A 289 2.57 -3.23 -5.34
C CYS A 289 1.91 -3.69 -6.63
N GLY A 290 0.70 -4.26 -6.51
CA GLY A 290 0.01 -4.92 -7.61
C GLY A 290 -0.55 -3.97 -8.67
N LYS A 291 -1.29 -4.54 -9.63
CA LYS A 291 -1.95 -3.79 -10.70
C LYS A 291 -2.82 -2.64 -10.13
N GLY A 292 -2.73 -1.49 -10.77
CA GLY A 292 -3.60 -0.34 -10.47
C GLY A 292 -3.23 0.40 -9.18
N CYS A 293 -2.07 0.12 -8.61
CA CYS A 293 -1.56 0.85 -7.46
C CYS A 293 -0.90 2.18 -7.85
N GLU A 294 -0.94 3.12 -6.91
CA GLU A 294 -0.30 4.43 -6.97
C GLU A 294 0.68 4.55 -5.79
N ILE A 295 1.91 4.97 -6.08
CA ILE A 295 2.96 5.20 -5.08
C ILE A 295 3.21 6.70 -5.05
N LEU A 296 2.91 7.30 -3.90
CA LEU A 296 3.03 8.73 -3.65
C LEU A 296 4.12 8.99 -2.61
N PRO A 297 4.91 10.07 -2.75
CA PRO A 297 5.89 10.45 -1.74
C PRO A 297 5.16 10.95 -0.48
N SER A 298 5.44 10.33 0.67
CA SER A 298 4.83 10.69 1.96
C SER A 298 5.45 11.95 2.59
N GLU A 299 6.59 12.41 2.09
CA GLU A 299 7.29 13.61 2.55
C GLU A 299 8.18 14.18 1.43
N TYR A 300 8.81 15.33 1.68
CA TYR A 300 9.79 15.90 0.76
C TYR A 300 11.12 15.12 0.83
N ILE A 301 11.34 14.22 -0.12
CA ILE A 301 12.48 13.29 -0.16
C ILE A 301 13.76 14.08 -0.51
N MET A 302 14.77 14.07 0.37
CA MET A 302 16.03 14.80 0.15
C MET A 302 17.24 13.88 -0.03
N ASP A 303 17.04 12.58 0.04
CA ASP A 303 18.08 11.56 0.07
C ASP A 303 17.67 10.32 -0.74
N GLY A 304 18.67 9.53 -1.12
CA GLY A 304 18.46 8.27 -1.84
C GLY A 304 18.29 8.43 -3.35
N LYS A 305 18.13 7.27 -4.00
CA LYS A 305 17.98 7.13 -5.45
C LYS A 305 16.96 6.07 -5.80
N LYS A 306 16.17 6.34 -6.82
CA LYS A 306 15.28 5.37 -7.46
C LYS A 306 15.75 5.15 -8.90
N ILE A 307 15.97 3.89 -9.26
CA ILE A 307 16.33 3.50 -10.63
C ILE A 307 15.22 2.63 -11.20
N VAL A 308 14.61 3.11 -12.29
CA VAL A 308 13.62 2.36 -13.06
C VAL A 308 14.30 1.88 -14.35
N LYS A 309 14.47 0.57 -14.49
CA LYS A 309 15.25 -0.04 -15.57
C LYS A 309 14.38 -0.87 -16.50
N ASP A 310 14.61 -0.72 -17.80
CA ASP A 310 14.17 -1.68 -18.81
C ASP A 310 15.25 -2.76 -18.99
N ASP A 311 14.97 -3.97 -18.53
CA ASP A 311 15.91 -5.09 -18.61
C ASP A 311 16.13 -5.60 -20.05
N LYS A 312 15.23 -5.32 -21.00
CA LYS A 312 15.39 -5.76 -22.40
C LYS A 312 16.35 -4.86 -23.18
N THR A 313 16.25 -3.56 -22.97
CA THR A 313 17.05 -2.58 -23.72
C THR A 313 18.26 -2.08 -22.94
N GLY A 314 18.28 -2.29 -21.62
CA GLY A 314 19.29 -1.73 -20.72
C GLY A 314 19.09 -0.24 -20.41
N ALA A 315 18.06 0.39 -20.99
CA ALA A 315 17.75 1.78 -20.70
C ALA A 315 17.28 1.95 -19.25
N ALA A 316 17.59 3.10 -18.66
CA ALA A 316 17.23 3.38 -17.27
C ALA A 316 16.84 4.85 -17.07
N LEU A 317 15.89 5.06 -16.17
CA LEU A 317 15.58 6.35 -15.56
C LEU A 317 16.15 6.35 -14.15
N GLU A 318 16.99 7.32 -13.85
CA GLU A 318 17.55 7.54 -12.51
C GLU A 318 16.97 8.82 -11.92
N PHE A 319 16.26 8.67 -10.80
CA PHE A 319 15.80 9.75 -9.93
C PHE A 319 16.80 9.89 -8.80
N ASP A 320 17.59 10.96 -8.83
CA ASP A 320 18.55 11.33 -7.79
C ASP A 320 17.90 12.41 -6.91
N PHE A 321 17.31 12.00 -5.79
CA PHE A 321 16.57 12.89 -4.89
C PHE A 321 17.49 13.85 -4.13
N GLU A 322 18.71 13.42 -3.86
CA GLU A 322 19.73 14.27 -3.24
C GLU A 322 20.06 15.45 -4.16
N LYS A 323 20.30 15.18 -5.46
CA LYS A 323 20.56 16.24 -6.46
C LYS A 323 19.30 16.89 -7.01
N GLY A 324 18.11 16.35 -6.73
CA GLY A 324 16.84 16.81 -7.28
C GLY A 324 16.79 16.72 -8.81
N LYS A 325 17.23 15.58 -9.36
CA LYS A 325 17.48 15.42 -10.79
C LYS A 325 16.98 14.09 -11.35
N LEU A 326 16.33 14.15 -12.51
CA LEU A 326 15.96 12.98 -13.31
C LEU A 326 16.88 12.85 -14.52
N SER A 327 17.51 11.68 -14.67
CA SER A 327 18.40 11.37 -15.79
C SER A 327 17.92 10.14 -16.55
N TYR A 328 18.16 10.12 -17.86
CA TYR A 328 17.91 8.98 -18.73
C TYR A 328 19.22 8.46 -19.30
N THR A 329 19.46 7.16 -19.12
CA THR A 329 20.57 6.43 -19.73
C THR A 329 20.01 5.56 -20.84
N ASP A 330 20.51 5.75 -22.06
CA ASP A 330 20.12 4.92 -23.20
C ASP A 330 20.82 3.55 -23.22
N LYS A 331 20.43 2.71 -24.18
CA LYS A 331 21.00 1.37 -24.40
C LYS A 331 22.52 1.35 -24.66
N ASP A 332 23.09 2.48 -25.10
CA ASP A 332 24.51 2.63 -25.40
C ASP A 332 25.30 3.17 -24.18
N GLY A 333 24.62 3.32 -23.03
CA GLY A 333 25.19 3.82 -21.78
C GLY A 333 25.32 5.34 -21.72
N LYS A 334 24.79 6.07 -22.70
CA LYS A 334 24.87 7.53 -22.72
C LYS A 334 23.77 8.12 -21.84
N THR A 335 24.18 8.92 -20.87
CA THR A 335 23.28 9.57 -19.92
C THR A 335 23.00 11.01 -20.32
N ARG A 336 21.75 11.44 -20.19
CA ARG A 336 21.32 12.83 -20.34
C ARG A 336 20.32 13.21 -19.26
N ASP A 337 20.30 14.49 -18.93
CA ASP A 337 19.42 15.04 -17.91
C ASP A 337 18.08 15.36 -18.56
N LEU A 338 16.98 14.92 -17.93
CA LEU A 338 15.62 15.20 -18.39
C LEU A 338 14.98 16.32 -17.57
N VAL A 339 15.12 16.27 -16.25
CA VAL A 339 14.58 17.26 -15.32
C VAL A 339 15.63 17.63 -14.29
N THR A 340 15.82 18.93 -14.05
CA THR A 340 16.80 19.48 -13.10
C THR A 340 16.15 20.34 -12.02
N SER A 341 14.82 20.31 -11.93
CA SER A 341 14.05 21.05 -10.92
C SER A 341 13.79 20.15 -9.71
N GLU A 342 14.37 20.50 -8.57
CA GLU A 342 14.35 19.65 -7.37
C GLU A 342 12.95 19.29 -6.91
N ASP A 343 12.04 20.26 -6.85
CA ASP A 343 10.69 20.05 -6.30
C ASP A 343 9.86 19.10 -7.18
N HIS A 344 10.12 19.07 -8.50
CA HIS A 344 9.39 18.20 -9.44
C HIS A 344 9.88 16.76 -9.36
N VAL A 345 11.19 16.59 -9.15
CA VAL A 345 11.80 15.26 -9.04
C VAL A 345 11.51 14.60 -7.69
N ARG A 346 11.26 15.38 -6.63
CA ARG A 346 11.03 14.90 -5.26
C ARG A 346 9.54 14.75 -4.88
N LEU A 347 8.66 15.16 -5.79
CA LEU A 347 7.20 15.03 -5.69
C LEU A 347 6.65 14.16 -6.84
N GLU A 348 7.51 13.36 -7.44
CA GLU A 348 7.17 12.40 -8.47
C GLU A 348 6.28 11.28 -7.94
N GLU A 349 5.36 10.79 -8.77
CA GLU A 349 4.42 9.74 -8.40
C GLU A 349 4.54 8.57 -9.37
N THR A 350 4.39 7.34 -8.89
CA THR A 350 4.30 6.17 -9.78
C THR A 350 2.85 5.73 -9.89
N ASN A 351 2.33 5.63 -11.10
CA ASN A 351 0.98 5.17 -11.36
C ASN A 351 1.00 3.94 -12.28
N THR A 352 0.51 2.80 -11.78
CA THR A 352 0.48 1.56 -12.56
C THR A 352 -0.83 1.36 -13.35
N LYS A 353 -1.86 2.20 -13.14
CA LYS A 353 -3.11 2.19 -13.93
C LYS A 353 -2.85 2.67 -15.36
N ILE A 354 -2.09 3.75 -15.46
CA ILE A 354 -1.47 4.28 -16.67
C ILE A 354 0.04 4.15 -16.49
N PRO A 355 0.65 3.00 -16.81
CA PRO A 355 2.00 2.64 -16.36
C PRO A 355 2.99 3.75 -16.69
N ALA A 356 3.24 4.63 -15.73
CA ALA A 356 3.94 5.89 -15.92
C ALA A 356 4.53 6.39 -14.60
N GLU A 357 5.64 7.12 -14.72
CA GLU A 357 6.10 8.04 -13.69
C GLU A 357 5.51 9.41 -14.01
N GLU A 358 4.80 9.98 -13.05
CA GLU A 358 4.14 11.27 -13.19
C GLU A 358 5.00 12.34 -12.54
N ILE A 359 5.38 13.35 -13.33
CA ILE A 359 6.20 14.47 -12.86
C ILE A 359 5.30 15.71 -12.80
N PRO A 360 5.08 16.32 -11.62
CA PRO A 360 4.33 17.56 -11.50
C PRO A 360 4.85 18.63 -12.45
N GLN A 361 3.96 19.36 -13.13
CA GLN A 361 4.39 20.47 -13.99
C GLN A 361 4.38 21.82 -13.30
N THR A 362 3.32 22.12 -12.55
CA THR A 362 3.22 23.36 -11.78
C THR A 362 3.02 23.02 -10.32
N ILE A 363 3.86 23.59 -9.45
CA ILE A 363 3.78 23.42 -8.00
C ILE A 363 3.64 24.82 -7.38
N THR A 364 2.64 25.01 -6.54
CA THR A 364 2.46 26.28 -5.82
C THR A 364 3.25 26.24 -4.51
N LYS A 365 4.10 27.25 -4.30
CA LYS A 365 4.88 27.41 -3.07
C LYS A 365 4.18 28.41 -2.16
N VAL A 366 3.82 27.99 -0.97
CA VAL A 366 3.15 28.84 0.02
C VAL A 366 4.06 29.06 1.22
N THR A 367 4.48 30.30 1.41
CA THR A 367 5.22 30.70 2.61
C THR A 367 4.28 30.73 3.82
N VAL A 368 4.62 29.99 4.87
CA VAL A 368 3.83 29.93 6.09
C VAL A 368 4.32 31.02 7.06
N PRO A 369 3.43 31.82 7.68
CA PRO A 369 3.84 32.83 8.64
C PRO A 369 4.17 32.21 10.01
N ASP A 370 5.30 32.58 10.60
CA ASP A 370 5.74 32.06 11.92
C ASP A 370 5.03 32.75 13.08
N ASN A 371 3.76 32.41 13.33
CA ASN A 371 2.93 33.08 14.33
C ASN A 371 2.11 32.14 15.22
N ASN A 372 2.37 30.83 15.17
CA ASN A 372 1.66 29.78 15.93
C ASN A 372 0.11 29.85 15.85
N LYS A 373 -0.46 30.27 14.72
CA LYS A 373 -1.90 30.26 14.48
C LYS A 373 -2.33 28.94 13.85
N LEU A 374 -3.61 28.61 13.98
CA LEU A 374 -4.22 27.49 13.26
C LEU A 374 -4.14 27.76 11.76
N LEU A 375 -3.49 26.86 11.02
CA LEU A 375 -3.23 26.96 9.59
C LEU A 375 -4.28 26.19 8.79
N LEU A 376 -4.47 24.91 9.13
CA LEU A 376 -5.38 23.98 8.48
C LEU A 376 -6.14 23.17 9.53
N GLU A 377 -7.37 22.80 9.20
CA GLU A 377 -8.19 21.89 10.00
C GLU A 377 -8.74 20.79 9.09
N VAL A 378 -8.65 19.53 9.51
CA VAL A 378 -9.23 18.39 8.77
C VAL A 378 -10.29 17.72 9.66
N ASN A 379 -11.51 17.58 9.16
CA ASN A 379 -12.59 16.92 9.91
C ASN A 379 -12.66 15.41 9.63
N VAL A 380 -13.56 14.70 10.31
CA VAL A 380 -13.84 13.26 10.11
C VAL A 380 -14.27 12.88 8.69
N ASP A 381 -14.81 13.81 7.91
CA ASP A 381 -15.18 13.59 6.52
C ASP A 381 -13.98 13.67 5.56
N GLY A 382 -12.79 13.99 6.07
CA GLY A 382 -11.61 14.29 5.26
C GLY A 382 -11.70 15.62 4.52
N MET A 383 -12.53 16.56 4.98
CA MET A 383 -12.58 17.92 4.43
C MET A 383 -11.51 18.77 5.12
N ALA A 384 -10.63 19.38 4.35
CA ALA A 384 -9.57 20.26 4.85
C ALA A 384 -9.95 21.73 4.66
N TYR A 385 -9.91 22.50 5.73
CA TYR A 385 -10.23 23.93 5.76
C TYR A 385 -8.99 24.77 6.04
N VAL A 386 -8.66 25.69 5.13
CA VAL A 386 -7.60 26.68 5.35
C VAL A 386 -8.14 27.79 6.26
N LYS A 387 -7.41 28.10 7.33
CA LYS A 387 -7.86 29.02 8.39
C LYS A 387 -7.16 30.39 8.34
N LEU A 388 -6.11 30.52 7.54
CA LEU A 388 -5.38 31.78 7.34
C LEU A 388 -5.61 32.31 5.93
N ASP A 389 -6.17 33.51 5.82
CA ASP A 389 -6.55 34.14 4.54
C ASP A 389 -5.36 34.27 3.58
N ASN A 390 -4.18 34.70 4.07
CA ASN A 390 -3.00 34.87 3.22
C ASN A 390 -2.47 33.54 2.63
N VAL A 391 -2.68 32.43 3.35
CA VAL A 391 -2.34 31.08 2.87
C VAL A 391 -3.41 30.61 1.89
N LEU A 392 -4.68 30.84 2.22
CA LEU A 392 -5.82 30.50 1.36
C LEU A 392 -5.73 31.19 0.00
N ASP A 393 -5.47 32.50 -0.03
CA ASP A 393 -5.33 33.27 -1.28
C ASP A 393 -4.24 32.68 -2.19
N CYS A 394 -3.11 32.28 -1.60
CA CYS A 394 -2.01 31.66 -2.34
C CYS A 394 -2.40 30.29 -2.90
N ILE A 395 -3.10 29.46 -2.10
CA ILE A 395 -3.61 28.16 -2.54
C ILE A 395 -4.66 28.35 -3.66
N GLN A 396 -5.60 29.27 -3.51
CA GLN A 396 -6.65 29.52 -4.51
C GLN A 396 -6.05 29.95 -5.85
N LYS A 397 -5.10 30.88 -5.83
CA LYS A 397 -4.36 31.29 -7.04
C LYS A 397 -3.59 30.11 -7.64
N GLY A 398 -2.95 29.31 -6.78
CA GLY A 398 -2.24 28.11 -7.18
C GLY A 398 -3.12 27.06 -7.87
N VAL A 399 -4.31 26.80 -7.34
CA VAL A 399 -5.27 25.85 -7.91
C VAL A 399 -5.69 26.28 -9.33
N GLU A 400 -5.98 27.56 -9.53
CA GLU A 400 -6.31 28.11 -10.85
C GLU A 400 -5.11 28.07 -11.80
N GLU A 401 -3.91 28.40 -11.32
CA GLU A 401 -2.68 28.33 -12.11
C GLU A 401 -2.30 26.91 -12.51
N GLN A 402 -2.63 25.90 -11.71
CA GLN A 402 -2.33 24.50 -11.97
C GLN A 402 -3.36 23.85 -12.90
N THR A 403 -4.65 24.21 -12.80
CA THR A 403 -5.75 23.46 -13.45
C THR A 403 -6.69 24.29 -14.30
N GLY A 404 -6.59 25.62 -14.30
CA GLY A 404 -7.51 26.53 -14.99
C GLY A 404 -8.88 26.69 -14.32
N LEU A 405 -9.14 25.96 -13.23
CA LEU A 405 -10.36 26.08 -12.42
C LEU A 405 -10.03 26.70 -11.07
N GLY A 406 -10.90 27.59 -10.61
CA GLY A 406 -10.72 28.29 -9.33
C GLY A 406 -11.28 27.52 -8.14
N LEU A 407 -10.68 27.75 -6.96
CA LEU A 407 -11.22 27.34 -5.66
C LEU A 407 -11.95 28.52 -5.02
N SER A 408 -13.27 28.40 -4.83
CA SER A 408 -14.11 29.51 -4.35
C SER A 408 -14.38 29.52 -2.84
N SER A 409 -14.03 28.44 -2.14
CA SER A 409 -14.23 28.29 -0.71
C SER A 409 -12.88 28.15 0.01
N ASN A 410 -12.91 28.12 1.34
CA ASN A 410 -11.75 27.74 2.15
C ASN A 410 -11.63 26.23 2.34
N ASN A 411 -12.55 25.45 1.77
CA ASN A 411 -12.57 24.00 1.84
C ASN A 411 -11.88 23.39 0.61
N LEU A 412 -10.72 22.78 0.84
CA LEU A 412 -9.91 22.20 -0.24
C LEU A 412 -10.60 21.00 -0.92
N TYR A 413 -11.64 20.42 -0.32
CA TYR A 413 -12.44 19.33 -0.92
C TYR A 413 -13.01 19.68 -2.31
N ASP A 414 -13.28 20.95 -2.56
CA ASP A 414 -13.87 21.40 -3.83
C ASP A 414 -12.92 21.22 -5.02
N ALA A 415 -11.60 21.25 -4.76
CA ALA A 415 -10.55 21.07 -5.75
C ALA A 415 -9.80 19.74 -5.61
N PHE A 416 -9.32 19.43 -4.40
CA PHE A 416 -8.44 18.29 -4.11
C PHE A 416 -9.19 16.97 -3.81
N GLY A 417 -10.48 17.04 -3.48
CA GLY A 417 -11.20 15.89 -2.92
C GLY A 417 -10.88 15.64 -1.44
N ARG A 418 -11.20 14.45 -0.93
CA ARG A 418 -11.02 14.11 0.49
C ARG A 418 -9.55 13.94 0.83
N VAL A 419 -9.16 14.32 2.04
CA VAL A 419 -7.91 13.90 2.66
C VAL A 419 -7.94 12.39 2.89
N GLN A 420 -7.00 11.69 2.27
CA GLN A 420 -6.82 10.24 2.42
C GLN A 420 -5.84 9.91 3.55
N LEU A 421 -4.83 10.76 3.75
CA LEU A 421 -3.76 10.55 4.71
C LEU A 421 -3.15 11.88 5.15
N VAL A 422 -2.88 12.05 6.44
CA VAL A 422 -1.94 13.05 6.95
C VAL A 422 -0.74 12.33 7.53
N VAL A 423 0.46 12.81 7.21
CA VAL A 423 1.72 12.23 7.65
C VAL A 423 2.42 13.22 8.56
N SER A 424 2.79 12.78 9.75
CA SER A 424 3.69 13.49 10.64
C SER A 424 4.91 12.64 11.01
N ASP A 425 5.92 13.27 11.60
CA ASP A 425 7.13 12.59 12.07
C ASP A 425 6.87 11.54 13.16
N SER A 426 5.85 11.74 14.00
CA SER A 426 5.50 10.80 15.09
C SER A 426 4.32 9.88 14.79
N HIS A 427 3.43 10.28 13.88
CA HIS A 427 2.24 9.52 13.48
C HIS A 427 2.18 9.50 11.94
N PRO A 428 2.85 8.54 11.30
CA PRO A 428 2.98 8.51 9.84
C PRO A 428 1.68 8.14 9.11
N VAL A 429 0.65 7.69 9.85
CA VAL A 429 -0.68 7.43 9.30
C VAL A 429 -1.73 8.08 10.19
N ILE A 430 -2.19 9.27 9.79
CA ILE A 430 -3.34 9.93 10.38
C ILE A 430 -4.47 9.93 9.36
N LYS A 431 -5.56 9.21 9.64
CA LYS A 431 -6.65 8.97 8.70
C LYS A 431 -8.00 9.41 9.27
N PRO A 432 -8.72 10.30 8.59
CA PRO A 432 -10.16 10.50 8.81
C PRO A 432 -10.93 9.26 8.36
N VAL A 433 -11.75 8.68 9.24
CA VAL A 433 -12.57 7.52 8.96
C VAL A 433 -14.03 7.91 9.11
N LYS A 434 -14.72 7.99 7.97
CA LYS A 434 -16.15 8.28 7.91
C LYS A 434 -16.95 6.98 7.96
N ASP A 435 -17.09 6.40 9.15
CA ASP A 435 -18.15 5.43 9.39
C ASP A 435 -19.46 6.19 9.69
N SER A 436 -20.54 5.79 9.01
CA SER A 436 -21.91 6.26 9.25
C SER A 436 -22.39 6.14 10.70
N ARG A 437 -21.77 5.27 11.51
CA ARG A 437 -22.15 5.02 12.91
C ARG A 437 -21.17 5.60 13.92
N GLU A 438 -19.87 5.62 13.60
CA GLU A 438 -18.80 6.02 14.52
C GLU A 438 -17.72 6.83 13.77
N PRO A 439 -18.00 8.11 13.41
CA PRO A 439 -17.01 8.95 12.76
C PRO A 439 -15.83 9.20 13.69
N ARG A 440 -14.61 9.05 13.18
CA ARG A 440 -13.39 9.18 13.97
C ARG A 440 -12.19 9.62 13.14
N ILE A 441 -11.17 10.17 13.79
CA ILE A 441 -9.84 10.35 13.22
C ILE A 441 -8.90 9.43 13.99
N ILE A 442 -8.17 8.60 13.24
CA ILE A 442 -7.23 7.63 13.79
C ILE A 442 -5.83 8.08 13.43
N ALA A 443 -4.95 8.22 14.42
CA ALA A 443 -3.54 8.49 14.25
C ALA A 443 -2.74 7.29 14.74
N GLU A 444 -2.18 6.53 13.81
CA GLU A 444 -1.31 5.39 14.06
C GLU A 444 0.10 5.88 14.38
N GLY A 445 0.63 5.40 15.49
CA GLY A 445 1.87 5.81 16.12
C GLY A 445 1.97 5.16 17.50
N THR A 446 3.02 5.46 18.25
CA THR A 446 3.22 4.90 19.60
C THR A 446 3.24 6.03 20.63
N PRO A 447 2.19 6.19 21.46
CA PRO A 447 0.94 5.43 21.49
C PRO A 447 -0.01 5.83 20.35
N ARG A 448 -0.89 4.90 19.94
CA ARG A 448 -1.97 5.16 18.99
C ARG A 448 -2.95 6.16 19.57
N LYS A 449 -3.47 7.07 18.74
CA LYS A 449 -4.42 8.12 19.17
C LYS A 449 -5.69 8.07 18.32
N ILE A 450 -6.82 8.26 18.98
CA ILE A 450 -8.14 8.25 18.34
C ILE A 450 -8.94 9.43 18.87
N ALA A 451 -9.56 10.18 17.97
CA ALA A 451 -10.61 11.14 18.31
C ALA A 451 -11.93 10.67 17.70
N GLU A 452 -12.92 10.44 18.55
CA GLU A 452 -14.25 9.97 18.16
C GLU A 452 -15.25 11.12 18.13
N GLY A 453 -16.31 10.96 17.34
CA GLY A 453 -17.42 11.91 17.25
C GLY A 453 -17.38 12.74 15.97
N ALA A 454 -18.55 13.24 15.57
CA ALA A 454 -18.70 14.01 14.34
C ALA A 454 -17.95 15.36 14.35
N ASP A 455 -17.59 15.85 15.54
CA ASP A 455 -16.83 17.08 15.76
C ASP A 455 -15.31 16.84 15.88
N ALA A 456 -14.86 15.58 15.84
CA ALA A 456 -13.43 15.27 15.85
C ALA A 456 -12.72 15.94 14.66
N ARG A 457 -11.57 16.55 14.95
CA ARG A 457 -10.79 17.29 13.96
C ARG A 457 -9.30 17.22 14.24
N LEU A 458 -8.54 17.22 13.16
CA LEU A 458 -7.10 17.40 13.15
C LEU A 458 -6.80 18.88 12.94
N GLU A 459 -5.83 19.42 13.66
CA GLU A 459 -5.43 20.82 13.58
C GLU A 459 -3.94 20.92 13.26
N VAL A 460 -3.58 21.62 12.19
CA VAL A 460 -2.19 21.95 11.83
C VAL A 460 -1.95 23.41 12.17
N TYR A 461 -0.88 23.69 12.90
CA TYR A 461 -0.50 25.02 13.31
C TYR A 461 0.69 25.52 12.48
N THR A 462 0.73 26.83 12.24
CA THR A 462 1.94 27.48 11.71
C THR A 462 3.10 27.34 12.69
N PRO A 463 4.35 27.55 12.28
CA PRO A 463 5.48 27.43 13.19
C PRO A 463 5.39 28.45 14.32
N VAL A 464 5.96 28.09 15.47
CA VAL A 464 6.25 29.07 16.52
C VAL A 464 7.39 29.98 16.05
N PRO A 465 7.41 31.28 16.43
CA PRO A 465 8.53 32.16 16.09
C PRO A 465 9.89 31.54 16.42
N GLY A 466 10.75 31.38 15.41
CA GLY A 466 12.07 30.76 15.55
C GLY A 466 12.12 29.24 15.33
N SER A 467 10.97 28.59 15.12
CA SER A 467 10.89 27.21 14.63
C SER A 467 10.52 27.21 13.15
N LYS A 468 10.97 26.16 12.43
CA LYS A 468 10.54 25.85 11.06
C LYS A 468 9.68 24.59 11.02
N LEU A 469 9.02 24.22 12.10
CA LEU A 469 8.21 22.99 12.15
C LEU A 469 6.75 23.33 12.33
N LEU A 470 5.87 22.65 11.58
CA LEU A 470 4.41 22.82 11.64
C LEU A 470 3.81 21.78 12.60
N PRO A 471 3.38 22.17 13.81
CA PRO A 471 2.85 21.21 14.77
C PRO A 471 1.48 20.69 14.32
N VAL A 472 1.28 19.39 14.41
CA VAL A 472 0.00 18.71 14.17
C VAL A 472 -0.60 18.30 15.50
N LYS A 473 -1.91 18.54 15.67
CA LYS A 473 -2.64 18.23 16.90
C LYS A 473 -3.96 17.54 16.62
N LEU A 474 -4.35 16.65 17.54
CA LEU A 474 -5.64 16.00 17.64
C LEU A 474 -6.26 16.38 18.99
N PRO A 475 -6.95 17.54 19.09
CA PRO A 475 -7.41 18.09 20.37
C PRO A 475 -8.30 17.14 21.16
N GLN A 476 -9.14 16.35 20.48
CA GLN A 476 -10.06 15.39 21.07
C GLN A 476 -9.46 13.98 21.21
N SER A 477 -8.13 13.84 21.29
CA SER A 477 -7.48 12.55 21.49
C SER A 477 -7.98 11.88 22.78
N SER A 478 -8.35 10.60 22.67
CA SER A 478 -8.84 9.75 23.77
C SER A 478 -7.85 9.62 24.94
N ASP A 479 -6.55 9.72 24.68
CA ASP A 479 -5.50 9.70 25.71
C ASP A 479 -5.26 11.06 26.40
N GLY A 480 -5.98 12.11 25.98
CA GLY A 480 -5.86 13.47 26.50
C GLY A 480 -4.59 14.23 26.06
N LEU A 481 -3.74 13.62 25.23
CA LEU A 481 -2.51 14.23 24.73
C LEU A 481 -2.67 14.59 23.25
N PRO A 482 -2.79 15.89 22.89
CA PRO A 482 -3.18 16.27 21.55
C PRO A 482 -2.04 16.25 20.52
N SER A 483 -0.77 16.21 20.93
CA SER A 483 0.35 16.34 19.98
C SER A 483 0.49 15.10 19.08
N LEU A 484 0.57 15.33 17.78
CA LEU A 484 0.91 14.33 16.75
C LEU A 484 2.24 14.64 16.06
N GLY A 485 3.11 15.45 16.66
CA GLY A 485 4.42 15.80 16.08
C GLY A 485 4.31 16.87 14.99
N ASN A 486 5.22 16.84 14.01
CA ASN A 486 5.33 17.87 12.97
C ASN A 486 4.88 17.35 11.59
N LEU A 487 4.21 18.21 10.83
CA LEU A 487 3.66 17.89 9.51
C LEU A 487 4.78 17.53 8.53
N LYS A 488 4.57 16.44 7.80
CA LYS A 488 5.35 16.05 6.62
C LYS A 488 4.56 16.24 5.35
N SER A 489 3.32 15.74 5.30
CA SER A 489 2.43 15.95 4.16
C SER A 489 0.96 15.75 4.50
N ILE A 490 0.09 16.21 3.62
CA ILE A 490 -1.35 15.93 3.55
C ILE A 490 -1.63 15.39 2.15
N GLN A 491 -2.11 14.16 2.06
CA GLN A 491 -2.44 13.48 0.81
C GLN A 491 -3.96 13.52 0.59
N PHE A 492 -4.37 13.97 -0.58
CA PHE A 492 -5.76 14.06 -1.01
C PHE A 492 -6.05 13.05 -2.12
N GLU A 493 -7.32 12.91 -2.52
CA GLU A 493 -7.73 12.10 -3.67
C GLU A 493 -7.03 12.53 -4.97
N ASN A 494 -6.87 13.84 -5.18
CA ASN A 494 -6.42 14.40 -6.46
C ASN A 494 -5.16 15.29 -6.32
N GLY A 495 -4.34 15.08 -5.29
CA GLY A 495 -3.12 15.86 -5.08
C GLY A 495 -2.58 15.79 -3.66
N SER A 496 -1.60 16.64 -3.35
CA SER A 496 -0.91 16.65 -2.07
C SER A 496 -0.47 18.05 -1.63
N ILE A 497 -0.28 18.21 -0.33
CA ILE A 497 0.42 19.34 0.27
C ILE A 497 1.60 18.79 1.07
N THR A 498 2.82 19.06 0.62
CA THR A 498 4.05 18.55 1.22
C THR A 498 4.83 19.67 1.90
N TYR A 499 5.31 19.44 3.13
CA TYR A 499 6.06 20.43 3.88
C TYR A 499 7.56 20.35 3.61
N LYS A 500 8.14 21.42 3.06
CA LYS A 500 9.57 21.54 2.79
C LYS A 500 10.28 22.16 4.00
N THR A 501 10.76 21.32 4.91
CA THR A 501 11.36 21.73 6.18
C THR A 501 12.58 22.64 6.04
N THR A 502 13.33 22.53 4.93
CA THR A 502 14.51 23.37 4.66
C THR A 502 14.16 24.84 4.47
N THR A 503 13.07 25.13 3.75
CA THR A 503 12.62 26.49 3.45
C THR A 503 11.48 26.97 4.36
N GLY A 504 10.72 26.07 4.98
CA GLY A 504 9.53 26.41 5.76
C GLY A 504 8.29 26.66 4.90
N GLU A 505 8.25 26.10 3.69
CA GLU A 505 7.19 26.31 2.70
C GLU A 505 6.29 25.08 2.60
N LEU A 506 5.01 25.30 2.28
CA LEU A 506 4.14 24.25 1.77
C LEU A 506 4.28 24.19 0.25
N LEU A 507 4.56 22.99 -0.28
CA LEU A 507 4.48 22.68 -1.69
C LEU A 507 3.10 22.08 -1.96
N VAL A 508 2.29 22.81 -2.71
CA VAL A 508 0.91 22.44 -3.03
C VAL A 508 0.87 21.95 -4.47
N TYR A 509 0.59 20.66 -4.63
CA TYR A 509 0.46 20.00 -5.92
C TYR A 509 -0.97 19.47 -6.08
N LEU A 510 -1.71 20.04 -7.03
CA LEU A 510 -3.01 19.56 -7.47
C LEU A 510 -2.81 18.82 -8.79
N LYS A 511 -2.93 17.50 -8.75
CA LYS A 511 -2.76 16.60 -9.89
C LYS A 511 -3.83 16.87 -10.95
N HIS A 512 -5.09 16.89 -10.52
CA HIS A 512 -6.20 17.32 -11.36
C HIS A 512 -7.31 17.90 -10.48
N HIS A 513 -8.10 18.82 -11.04
CA HIS A 513 -9.21 19.39 -10.30
C HIS A 513 -10.37 18.40 -10.22
N LYS A 514 -10.95 18.19 -9.04
CA LYS A 514 -12.06 17.25 -8.83
C LYS A 514 -13.25 17.47 -9.79
N GLN A 515 -13.57 18.72 -10.09
CA GLN A 515 -14.65 19.08 -11.02
C GLN A 515 -14.28 18.93 -12.51
N ALA A 516 -13.01 18.63 -12.82
CA ALA A 516 -12.49 18.35 -14.16
C ALA A 516 -12.16 16.86 -14.33
N VAL A 517 -12.88 15.99 -13.62
CA VAL A 517 -12.91 14.56 -13.92
C VAL A 517 -14.22 14.30 -14.66
N LEU A 518 -14.14 13.63 -15.82
CA LEU A 518 -15.28 13.43 -16.70
C LEU A 518 -15.58 11.94 -16.89
N GLU A 519 -16.82 11.55 -16.66
CA GLU A 519 -17.29 10.18 -16.88
C GLU A 519 -17.57 9.93 -18.37
N GLN A 520 -17.31 8.72 -18.87
CA GLN A 520 -17.62 8.36 -20.26
C GLN A 520 -19.08 8.66 -20.66
N ASN A 521 -20.04 8.46 -19.74
CA ASN A 521 -21.46 8.70 -19.99
C ASN A 521 -21.81 10.19 -20.11
N ASP A 522 -20.93 11.07 -19.63
CA ASP A 522 -21.11 12.52 -19.74
C ASP A 522 -20.59 13.05 -21.09
N VAL A 523 -19.89 12.22 -21.89
CA VAL A 523 -19.28 12.61 -23.17
C VAL A 523 -20.18 12.24 -24.35
N ALA A 524 -20.41 13.20 -25.24
CA ALA A 524 -21.18 13.03 -26.48
C ALA A 524 -20.44 13.49 -27.74
N GLY A 525 -19.20 13.99 -27.60
CA GLY A 525 -18.41 14.55 -28.70
C GLY A 525 -16.97 14.81 -28.29
N LEU A 526 -16.02 14.62 -29.19
CA LEU A 526 -14.64 15.07 -29.09
C LEU A 526 -14.25 15.83 -30.36
N LYS A 527 -13.89 17.10 -30.22
CA LYS A 527 -13.34 17.92 -31.29
C LYS A 527 -11.85 18.11 -31.11
N ALA A 528 -11.15 18.19 -32.22
CA ALA A 528 -9.71 18.42 -32.28
C ALA A 528 -9.41 19.63 -33.16
N LYS A 529 -8.72 20.63 -32.60
CA LYS A 529 -8.28 21.82 -33.29
C LYS A 529 -6.75 21.85 -33.37
N LEU A 530 -6.22 21.99 -34.57
CA LEU A 530 -4.81 22.21 -34.83
C LEU A 530 -4.44 23.62 -34.37
N GLU A 531 -3.48 23.68 -33.47
CA GLU A 531 -2.84 24.87 -32.94
C GLU A 531 -1.32 24.76 -33.16
N THR A 532 -0.59 25.82 -32.80
CA THR A 532 0.87 25.79 -32.74
C THR A 532 1.35 26.08 -31.34
N THR A 533 2.45 25.42 -30.93
CA THR A 533 3.19 25.75 -29.72
C THR A 533 4.61 26.14 -30.08
N GLN A 534 5.20 27.07 -29.34
CA GLN A 534 6.60 27.41 -29.55
C GLN A 534 7.50 26.50 -28.73
N ASN A 535 8.49 25.90 -29.39
CA ASN A 535 9.54 25.19 -28.70
C ASN A 535 10.50 26.19 -28.02
N PRO A 536 10.69 26.15 -26.70
CA PRO A 536 11.53 27.10 -25.98
C PRO A 536 13.03 26.90 -26.24
N GLU A 537 13.45 25.71 -26.65
CA GLU A 537 14.86 25.41 -26.93
C GLU A 537 15.27 25.85 -28.34
N THR A 538 14.41 25.59 -29.34
CA THR A 538 14.71 25.87 -30.75
C THR A 538 14.06 27.15 -31.27
N GLY A 539 13.04 27.66 -30.58
CA GLY A 539 12.20 28.78 -31.03
C GLY A 539 11.21 28.43 -32.15
N CYS A 540 11.23 27.19 -32.67
CA CYS A 540 10.39 26.76 -33.77
C CYS A 540 8.93 26.58 -33.35
N GLU A 541 8.00 26.87 -34.26
CA GLU A 541 6.59 26.53 -34.08
C GLU A 541 6.36 25.05 -34.40
N GLU A 542 5.74 24.36 -33.45
CA GLU A 542 5.43 22.95 -33.53
C GLU A 542 3.91 22.77 -33.61
N PRO A 543 3.42 21.89 -34.51
CA PRO A 543 2.00 21.59 -34.56
C PRO A 543 1.56 20.89 -33.27
N ALA A 544 0.38 21.26 -32.78
CA ALA A 544 -0.23 20.69 -31.59
C ALA A 544 -1.76 20.60 -31.78
N VAL A 545 -2.43 19.78 -30.97
CA VAL A 545 -3.87 19.58 -31.03
C VAL A 545 -4.50 20.01 -29.71
N GLN A 546 -5.40 20.99 -29.77
CA GLN A 546 -6.29 21.34 -28.68
C GLN A 546 -7.54 20.47 -28.76
N PHE A 547 -7.95 19.88 -27.65
CA PHE A 547 -9.18 19.11 -27.55
C PHE A 547 -10.31 19.93 -26.94
N GLU A 548 -11.53 19.69 -27.40
CA GLU A 548 -12.75 20.20 -26.80
C GLU A 548 -13.77 19.05 -26.74
N VAL A 549 -14.18 18.70 -25.52
CA VAL A 549 -15.18 17.66 -25.27
C VAL A 549 -16.58 18.26 -25.26
N GLN A 550 -17.53 17.59 -25.88
CA GLN A 550 -18.93 17.96 -25.85
C GLN A 550 -19.65 17.11 -24.81
N GLY A 551 -20.31 17.78 -23.86
CA GLY A 551 -21.16 17.10 -22.88
C GLY A 551 -22.43 16.57 -23.51
N ASN A 552 -23.02 15.53 -22.92
CA ASN A 552 -24.31 15.02 -23.33
C ASN A 552 -25.39 16.12 -23.22
N PRO A 553 -26.03 16.54 -24.33
CA PRO A 553 -26.97 17.67 -24.35
C PRO A 553 -28.25 17.40 -23.55
N ASP A 554 -28.57 16.13 -23.26
CA ASP A 554 -29.74 15.74 -22.49
C ASP A 554 -29.49 15.78 -20.96
N SER A 555 -28.30 16.19 -20.52
CA SER A 555 -27.90 16.23 -19.11
C SER A 555 -27.17 17.53 -18.76
N ASP A 556 -27.83 18.42 -18.01
CA ASP A 556 -27.22 19.65 -17.49
C ASP A 556 -25.95 19.37 -16.67
N ARG A 557 -25.93 18.24 -15.93
CA ARG A 557 -24.74 17.76 -15.20
C ARG A 557 -23.59 17.47 -16.16
N ALA A 558 -23.84 16.72 -17.23
CA ALA A 558 -22.83 16.34 -18.20
C ALA A 558 -22.26 17.55 -18.95
N MET A 559 -23.14 18.49 -19.33
CA MET A 559 -22.76 19.77 -19.94
C MET A 559 -21.86 20.59 -19.02
N ALA A 560 -22.18 20.68 -17.72
CA ALA A 560 -21.36 21.39 -16.75
C ALA A 560 -20.01 20.70 -16.50
N ALA A 561 -20.00 19.37 -16.41
CA ALA A 561 -18.77 18.59 -16.26
C ALA A 561 -17.85 18.75 -17.46
N ALA A 562 -18.37 18.65 -18.69
CA ALA A 562 -17.59 18.89 -19.91
C ALA A 562 -17.07 20.33 -20.00
N ALA A 563 -17.84 21.34 -19.58
CA ALA A 563 -17.38 22.72 -19.54
C ALA A 563 -16.22 22.94 -18.57
N ASN A 564 -16.24 22.31 -17.39
CA ASN A 564 -15.14 22.35 -16.44
C ASN A 564 -13.92 21.58 -16.97
N PHE A 565 -14.13 20.40 -17.56
CA PHE A 565 -13.07 19.62 -18.20
C PHE A 565 -12.36 20.41 -19.30
N ASN A 566 -13.12 21.08 -20.17
CA ASN A 566 -12.56 21.91 -21.25
C ASN A 566 -11.75 23.09 -20.73
N LYS A 567 -12.17 23.75 -19.65
CA LYS A 567 -11.34 24.80 -19.02
C LYS A 567 -9.99 24.27 -18.56
N SER A 568 -9.96 23.04 -18.03
CA SER A 568 -8.70 22.39 -17.67
C SER A 568 -7.89 21.96 -18.89
N LEU A 569 -8.51 21.46 -19.95
CA LEU A 569 -7.83 21.18 -21.22
C LEU A 569 -7.25 22.44 -21.87
N ASP A 570 -7.92 23.58 -21.79
CA ASP A 570 -7.41 24.86 -22.30
C ASP A 570 -6.16 25.33 -21.54
N LYS A 571 -6.05 24.96 -20.26
CA LYS A 571 -4.88 25.24 -19.45
C LYS A 571 -3.71 24.27 -19.72
N LEU A 572 -4.01 22.98 -19.85
CA LEU A 572 -3.02 21.90 -19.89
C LEU A 572 -2.58 21.53 -21.31
N GLY A 573 -3.43 21.81 -22.30
CA GLY A 573 -3.13 21.71 -23.72
C GLY A 573 -2.39 22.93 -24.28
N PRO A 574 -2.21 22.97 -25.61
CA PRO A 574 -2.51 21.91 -26.57
C PRO A 574 -1.47 20.77 -26.51
N PHE A 575 -1.81 19.61 -27.10
CA PHE A 575 -1.05 18.36 -26.98
C PHE A 575 -0.28 18.01 -28.25
N GLN A 576 0.87 17.35 -28.09
CA GLN A 576 1.78 17.01 -29.20
C GLN A 576 2.12 15.53 -29.26
N VAL A 577 2.01 14.83 -28.12
CA VAL A 577 2.23 13.38 -28.03
C VAL A 577 0.90 12.71 -27.78
N PHE A 578 0.58 11.67 -28.53
CA PHE A 578 -0.66 10.90 -28.39
C PHE A 578 -0.30 9.42 -28.22
N GLU A 579 -0.83 8.79 -27.20
CA GLU A 579 -0.51 7.43 -26.79
C GLU A 579 -1.73 6.53 -26.90
N THR A 580 -1.54 5.37 -27.51
CA THR A 580 -2.48 4.25 -27.50
C THR A 580 -1.80 3.03 -26.90
N GLU A 581 -2.49 1.89 -26.91
CA GLU A 581 -1.89 0.61 -26.54
C GLU A 581 -0.80 0.19 -27.56
N GLU A 582 -1.07 0.39 -28.85
CA GLU A 582 -0.22 -0.13 -29.93
C GLU A 582 0.77 0.92 -30.47
N HIS A 583 0.41 2.20 -30.43
CA HIS A 583 1.14 3.27 -31.11
C HIS A 583 1.37 4.51 -30.24
N ARG A 584 2.45 5.23 -30.58
CA ARG A 584 2.72 6.60 -30.14
C ARG A 584 2.84 7.51 -31.36
N TYR A 585 2.11 8.61 -31.35
CA TYR A 585 2.17 9.66 -32.36
C TYR A 585 2.81 10.90 -31.74
N ILE A 586 3.81 11.48 -32.41
CA ILE A 586 4.54 12.65 -31.93
C ILE A 586 4.57 13.71 -33.02
N LEU A 587 4.07 14.90 -32.68
CA LEU A 587 4.20 16.11 -33.46
C LEU A 587 5.35 16.96 -32.91
N TYR A 588 6.30 17.34 -33.75
CA TYR A 588 7.41 18.21 -33.35
C TYR A 588 7.97 18.99 -34.53
N ALA A 589 8.88 19.92 -34.25
CA ALA A 589 9.71 20.54 -35.27
C ALA A 589 11.19 20.26 -35.03
N ASP A 590 11.94 20.02 -36.09
CA ASP A 590 13.39 19.87 -36.01
C ASP A 590 14.11 21.21 -35.83
N LYS A 591 15.46 21.19 -35.82
CA LYS A 591 16.27 22.41 -35.68
C LYS A 591 16.17 23.36 -36.87
N ASP A 592 15.71 22.86 -38.02
CA ASP A 592 15.46 23.65 -39.24
C ASP A 592 14.00 24.13 -39.30
N CYS A 593 13.25 23.97 -38.20
CA CYS A 593 11.83 24.28 -38.07
C CYS A 593 10.93 23.57 -39.10
N LYS A 594 11.36 22.41 -39.61
CA LYS A 594 10.49 21.53 -40.38
C LYS A 594 9.60 20.76 -39.43
N GLN A 595 8.32 20.62 -39.78
CA GLN A 595 7.40 19.84 -38.95
C GLN A 595 7.54 18.36 -39.25
N HIS A 596 7.34 17.57 -38.20
CA HIS A 596 7.41 16.12 -38.25
C HIS A 596 6.16 15.51 -37.62
N LEU A 597 5.69 14.43 -38.24
CA LEU A 597 4.80 13.45 -37.60
C LEU A 597 5.59 12.15 -37.47
N LYS A 598 5.85 11.74 -36.24
CA LYS A 598 6.51 10.48 -35.95
C LYS A 598 5.53 9.48 -35.36
N VAL A 599 5.46 8.31 -35.96
CA VAL A 599 4.61 7.19 -35.54
C VAL A 599 5.49 6.06 -35.07
N ILE A 600 5.33 5.63 -33.83
CA ILE A 600 6.12 4.57 -33.22
C ILE A 600 5.19 3.42 -32.87
N ASP A 601 5.44 2.24 -33.45
CA ASP A 601 4.83 0.98 -33.04
C ASP A 601 5.50 0.52 -31.74
N LYS A 602 4.72 0.44 -30.65
CA LYS A 602 5.21 0.11 -29.30
C LYS A 602 5.59 -1.36 -29.16
N LYS A 603 5.01 -2.24 -29.97
CA LYS A 603 5.29 -3.68 -29.96
C LYS A 603 6.60 -3.99 -30.68
N THR A 604 6.84 -3.35 -31.81
CA THR A 604 8.04 -3.61 -32.63
C THR A 604 9.17 -2.61 -32.38
N GLY A 605 8.90 -1.47 -31.76
CA GLY A 605 9.85 -0.37 -31.56
C GLY A 605 10.22 0.37 -32.85
N LYS A 606 9.56 0.06 -33.99
CA LYS A 606 9.83 0.72 -35.27
C LYS A 606 9.19 2.10 -35.28
N ALA A 607 9.99 3.11 -35.63
CA ALA A 607 9.53 4.47 -35.81
C ALA A 607 9.52 4.84 -37.30
N GLN A 608 8.40 5.41 -37.74
CA GLN A 608 8.24 6.07 -39.03
C GLN A 608 8.20 7.57 -38.78
N ASP A 609 9.01 8.34 -39.51
CA ASP A 609 9.13 9.79 -39.33
C ASP A 609 8.81 10.48 -40.67
N PHE A 610 7.74 11.26 -40.67
CA PHE A 610 7.20 11.94 -41.84
C PHE A 610 7.50 13.43 -41.74
N VAL A 611 8.20 13.98 -42.73
CA VAL A 611 8.55 15.42 -42.80
C VAL A 611 7.57 16.14 -43.72
N GLY A 612 6.96 17.21 -43.24
CA GLY A 612 5.88 17.87 -43.97
C GLY A 612 5.21 19.02 -43.23
N LYS A 613 3.92 19.21 -43.47
CA LYS A 613 3.09 20.24 -42.82
C LYS A 613 1.76 19.68 -42.32
N ALA A 614 1.37 20.07 -41.11
CA ALA A 614 0.05 19.79 -40.56
C ALA A 614 -1.01 20.79 -41.07
N ILE A 615 -2.19 20.29 -41.42
CA ILE A 615 -3.34 21.05 -41.93
C ILE A 615 -4.59 20.59 -41.18
N GLN A 616 -5.42 21.51 -40.69
CA GLN A 616 -6.69 21.17 -40.02
C GLN A 616 -7.62 20.36 -40.94
N THR A 617 -8.29 19.37 -40.36
CA THR A 617 -9.45 18.66 -40.92
C THR A 617 -10.64 18.77 -39.95
N PRO A 618 -11.89 18.44 -40.33
CA PRO A 618 -13.03 18.55 -39.41
C PRO A 618 -12.84 17.78 -38.09
N ASP A 619 -12.18 16.63 -38.14
CA ASP A 619 -12.06 15.69 -37.02
C ASP A 619 -10.61 15.55 -36.53
N GLY A 620 -9.70 16.47 -36.86
CA GLY A 620 -8.28 16.34 -36.51
C GLY A 620 -7.35 17.04 -37.49
N LEU A 621 -6.28 16.37 -37.93
CA LEU A 621 -5.33 16.95 -38.87
C LEU A 621 -4.96 16.02 -40.03
N LYS A 622 -4.50 16.64 -41.11
CA LYS A 622 -3.84 16.01 -42.25
C LYS A 622 -2.41 16.50 -42.32
N PHE A 623 -1.47 15.57 -42.36
CA PHE A 623 -0.05 15.81 -42.52
C PHE A 623 0.36 15.54 -43.97
N VAL A 624 0.79 16.58 -44.68
CA VAL A 624 1.21 16.47 -46.09
C VAL A 624 2.72 16.49 -46.14
N THR A 625 3.32 15.39 -46.58
CA THR A 625 4.78 15.24 -46.68
C THR A 625 5.35 16.04 -47.86
N ASP A 626 6.66 16.28 -47.84
CA ASP A 626 7.37 17.01 -48.91
C ASP A 626 7.22 16.35 -50.31
N ASP A 627 7.00 15.03 -50.37
CA ASP A 627 6.73 14.28 -51.60
C ASP A 627 5.24 14.26 -52.01
N GLY A 628 4.38 14.98 -51.28
CA GLY A 628 2.95 15.13 -51.56
C GLY A 628 2.07 13.97 -51.08
N LYS A 629 2.61 13.01 -50.31
CA LYS A 629 1.77 12.00 -49.65
C LYS A 629 1.01 12.62 -48.49
N GLU A 630 -0.20 12.12 -48.26
CA GLU A 630 -1.07 12.61 -47.22
C GLU A 630 -1.26 11.52 -46.16
N HIS A 631 -1.02 11.90 -44.91
CA HIS A 631 -1.32 11.10 -43.74
C HIS A 631 -2.38 11.81 -42.89
N THR A 632 -3.38 11.10 -42.39
CA THR A 632 -4.46 11.70 -41.59
C THR A 632 -4.40 11.20 -40.16
N LEU A 633 -4.56 12.09 -39.19
CA LEU A 633 -4.71 11.76 -37.78
C LEU A 633 -6.06 12.31 -37.32
N LYS A 634 -7.04 11.42 -37.19
CA LYS A 634 -8.40 11.76 -36.77
C LYS A 634 -8.60 11.44 -35.30
N PHE A 635 -9.30 12.32 -34.61
CA PHE A 635 -9.71 12.19 -33.23
C PHE A 635 -11.23 12.19 -33.18
N SER A 636 -11.78 11.29 -32.39
CA SER A 636 -13.22 11.14 -32.24
C SER A 636 -13.52 10.49 -30.89
N GLU A 637 -14.79 10.37 -30.55
CA GLU A 637 -15.25 9.56 -29.45
C GLU A 637 -16.23 8.49 -29.95
N LYS A 638 -16.29 7.37 -29.24
CA LYS A 638 -17.32 6.36 -29.44
C LYS A 638 -17.82 5.90 -28.09
N ASP A 639 -19.10 6.11 -27.82
CA ASP A 639 -19.75 5.76 -26.54
C ASP A 639 -18.99 6.37 -25.34
N GLY A 640 -18.50 7.61 -25.50
CA GLY A 640 -17.71 8.31 -24.49
C GLY A 640 -16.25 7.87 -24.34
N VAL A 641 -15.77 6.97 -25.20
CA VAL A 641 -14.38 6.51 -25.25
C VAL A 641 -13.60 7.33 -26.30
N PRO A 642 -12.48 7.98 -25.95
CA PRO A 642 -11.68 8.74 -26.91
C PRO A 642 -10.95 7.79 -27.87
N GLN A 643 -10.95 8.16 -29.15
CA GLN A 643 -10.34 7.39 -30.22
C GLN A 643 -9.40 8.25 -31.06
N ILE A 644 -8.34 7.61 -31.55
CA ILE A 644 -7.45 8.14 -32.57
C ILE A 644 -7.38 7.16 -33.74
N GLN A 645 -7.37 7.68 -34.96
CA GLN A 645 -7.26 6.89 -36.18
C GLN A 645 -6.17 7.48 -37.07
N PHE A 646 -5.16 6.68 -37.39
CA PHE A 646 -4.14 7.01 -38.38
C PHE A 646 -4.52 6.45 -39.75
N ASP A 647 -4.58 7.32 -40.76
CA ASP A 647 -4.98 6.99 -42.13
C ASP A 647 -6.30 6.20 -42.23
N LYS A 648 -6.22 4.97 -42.74
CA LYS A 648 -7.35 4.05 -42.92
C LYS A 648 -7.27 2.87 -41.95
N GLU A 649 -6.39 2.95 -40.96
CA GLU A 649 -6.23 1.92 -39.95
C GLU A 649 -7.45 1.87 -39.02
N LYS A 650 -7.53 0.83 -38.20
CA LYS A 650 -8.63 0.69 -37.23
C LYS A 650 -8.48 1.78 -36.16
N PRO A 651 -9.55 2.48 -35.76
CA PRO A 651 -9.50 3.39 -34.63
C PRO A 651 -9.04 2.68 -33.36
N GLU A 652 -8.13 3.33 -32.64
CA GLU A 652 -7.56 2.87 -31.37
C GLU A 652 -8.03 3.79 -30.24
N THR A 653 -8.13 3.25 -29.03
CA THR A 653 -8.40 4.09 -27.85
C THR A 653 -7.22 5.01 -27.59
N LEU A 654 -7.47 6.31 -27.57
CA LEU A 654 -6.49 7.31 -27.14
C LEU A 654 -6.38 7.23 -25.62
N LYS A 655 -5.28 6.67 -25.11
CA LYS A 655 -5.06 6.47 -23.68
C LYS A 655 -4.56 7.72 -23.00
N ALA A 656 -3.69 8.48 -23.66
CA ALA A 656 -3.20 9.74 -23.14
C ALA A 656 -2.81 10.69 -24.26
N ALA A 657 -2.87 12.00 -23.99
CA ALA A 657 -2.15 12.98 -24.78
C ALA A 657 -1.35 13.91 -23.87
N GLN A 658 -0.15 14.29 -24.32
CA GLN A 658 0.76 15.11 -23.55
C GLN A 658 1.18 16.35 -24.34
N GLY A 659 1.17 17.48 -23.65
CA GLY A 659 1.57 18.78 -24.13
C GLY A 659 2.60 19.39 -23.19
N ARG A 660 3.01 20.63 -23.48
CA ARG A 660 4.03 21.32 -22.68
C ARG A 660 3.56 21.67 -21.28
N ASN A 661 2.26 21.92 -21.11
CA ASN A 661 1.70 22.41 -19.85
C ASN A 661 1.16 21.26 -18.96
N GLY A 662 0.92 20.09 -19.52
CA GLY A 662 0.38 18.94 -18.81
C GLY A 662 -0.06 17.83 -19.75
N ALA A 663 -0.96 16.99 -19.27
CA ALA A 663 -1.47 15.84 -20.01
C ALA A 663 -2.99 15.71 -19.83
N PHE A 664 -3.58 14.84 -20.62
CA PHE A 664 -4.84 14.20 -20.25
C PHE A 664 -4.69 12.69 -20.46
N TYR A 665 -5.45 11.89 -19.71
CA TYR A 665 -5.55 10.45 -19.96
C TYR A 665 -6.97 9.92 -19.74
N TYR A 666 -7.20 8.74 -20.31
CA TYR A 666 -8.44 7.99 -20.21
C TYR A 666 -8.18 6.62 -19.58
N ASP A 667 -8.84 6.35 -18.46
CA ASP A 667 -8.80 5.05 -17.81
C ASP A 667 -9.93 4.15 -18.34
N PRO A 668 -9.61 3.11 -19.13
CA PRO A 668 -10.62 2.19 -19.67
C PRO A 668 -11.30 1.32 -18.61
N GLU A 669 -10.72 1.15 -17.43
CA GLU A 669 -11.27 0.27 -16.38
C GLU A 669 -12.38 0.99 -15.61
N THR A 670 -12.21 2.29 -15.36
CA THR A 670 -13.20 3.13 -14.66
C THR A 670 -14.09 3.92 -15.63
N GLY A 671 -13.67 4.12 -16.88
CA GLY A 671 -14.37 4.96 -17.85
C GLY A 671 -14.25 6.45 -17.54
N LEU A 672 -13.18 6.86 -16.84
CA LEU A 672 -12.95 8.24 -16.42
C LEU A 672 -11.88 8.91 -17.28
N TRP A 673 -12.09 10.20 -17.55
CA TRP A 673 -11.14 11.08 -18.21
C TRP A 673 -10.56 12.06 -17.19
N TYR A 674 -9.26 12.27 -17.27
CA TYR A 674 -8.50 13.11 -16.35
C TYR A 674 -7.70 14.14 -17.13
N ALA A 675 -7.76 15.40 -16.68
CA ALA A 675 -6.91 16.48 -17.15
C ALA A 675 -5.83 16.76 -16.08
N GLU A 676 -4.59 16.40 -16.38
CA GLU A 676 -3.47 16.24 -15.44
C GLU A 676 -2.45 17.39 -15.51
N ASN A 677 -2.12 17.99 -14.37
CA ASN A 677 -1.00 18.91 -14.15
C ASN A 677 0.33 18.15 -14.00
N GLY A 678 0.63 17.28 -14.95
CA GLY A 678 1.83 16.45 -14.92
C GLY A 678 2.30 16.04 -16.31
N GLN A 679 3.58 15.68 -16.39
CA GLN A 679 4.11 14.93 -17.53
C GLN A 679 4.07 13.45 -17.19
N LEU A 680 3.62 12.65 -18.14
CA LEU A 680 3.52 11.21 -17.98
C LEU A 680 4.73 10.58 -18.67
N ILE A 681 5.72 10.15 -17.91
CA ILE A 681 6.84 9.39 -18.46
C ILE A 681 6.40 7.93 -18.56
N PRO A 682 6.10 7.44 -19.77
CA PRO A 682 5.49 6.13 -19.94
C PRO A 682 6.49 5.04 -19.57
N LEU A 683 6.04 4.13 -18.72
CA LEU A 683 6.71 2.89 -18.39
C LEU A 683 6.25 1.76 -19.33
N LEU A 684 6.89 0.60 -19.21
CA LEU A 684 6.50 -0.59 -19.95
C LEU A 684 5.11 -1.06 -19.52
N GLU A 685 4.32 -1.58 -20.46
CA GLU A 685 3.00 -2.19 -20.19
C GLU A 685 3.07 -3.31 -19.13
N ALA A 686 4.23 -3.95 -18.99
CA ALA A 686 4.50 -4.95 -17.96
C ALA A 686 4.28 -4.40 -16.53
N PHE A 687 4.50 -3.10 -16.26
CA PHE A 687 4.21 -2.50 -14.95
C PHE A 687 2.72 -2.49 -14.64
N LYS A 688 1.86 -2.33 -15.66
CA LYS A 688 0.41 -2.44 -15.49
C LYS A 688 -0.05 -3.88 -15.30
N GLN A 689 0.56 -4.83 -16.01
CA GLN A 689 0.18 -6.24 -15.96
C GLN A 689 0.67 -6.94 -14.69
N ASN A 690 1.89 -6.64 -14.26
CA ASN A 690 2.60 -7.37 -13.21
C ASN A 690 2.71 -6.59 -11.90
N GLY A 691 2.48 -5.27 -11.91
CA GLY A 691 2.77 -4.38 -10.80
C GLY A 691 4.24 -3.93 -10.77
N ILE A 692 4.64 -3.38 -9.63
CA ILE A 692 5.98 -2.85 -9.37
C ILE A 692 6.58 -3.55 -8.15
N ASN A 693 7.73 -4.17 -8.33
CA ASN A 693 8.56 -4.73 -7.27
C ASN A 693 9.72 -3.77 -6.98
N VAL A 694 9.78 -3.27 -5.76
CA VAL A 694 10.85 -2.41 -5.25
C VAL A 694 11.72 -3.24 -4.32
N GLN A 695 13.01 -3.31 -4.62
CA GLN A 695 14.00 -4.05 -3.82
C GLN A 695 15.02 -3.07 -3.25
N GLY A 696 15.22 -3.13 -1.94
CA GLY A 696 16.26 -2.37 -1.25
C GLY A 696 17.63 -3.01 -1.47
N ARG A 697 18.67 -2.18 -1.59
CA ARG A 697 20.08 -2.60 -1.72
C ARG A 697 20.86 -2.26 -0.46
N ASP A 698 21.97 -2.95 -0.26
CA ASP A 698 22.87 -2.72 0.88
C ASP A 698 23.49 -1.32 0.89
N ASP A 699 23.54 -0.63 -0.27
CA ASP A 699 24.01 0.75 -0.40
C ASP A 699 22.93 1.80 -0.09
N GLY A 700 21.74 1.37 0.35
CA GLY A 700 20.59 2.24 0.65
C GLY A 700 19.82 2.71 -0.58
N SER A 701 20.21 2.30 -1.80
CA SER A 701 19.43 2.56 -3.01
C SER A 701 18.29 1.55 -3.18
N ALA A 702 17.28 1.91 -3.98
CA ALA A 702 16.20 0.99 -4.33
C ALA A 702 16.10 0.81 -5.85
N THR A 703 15.88 -0.43 -6.28
CA THR A 703 15.54 -0.74 -7.67
C THR A 703 14.08 -1.12 -7.81
N ALA A 704 13.42 -0.50 -8.77
CA ALA A 704 12.04 -0.80 -9.13
C ALA A 704 11.98 -1.51 -10.49
N LYS A 705 11.22 -2.60 -10.58
CA LYS A 705 11.04 -3.38 -11.81
C LYS A 705 9.60 -3.82 -12.02
N ALA A 706 9.23 -4.01 -13.28
CA ALA A 706 7.97 -4.62 -13.68
C ALA A 706 8.04 -6.12 -13.45
N GLU A 707 7.63 -6.56 -12.27
CA GLU A 707 7.71 -7.95 -11.87
C GLU A 707 6.46 -8.32 -11.08
N GLY A 708 5.98 -9.54 -11.31
CA GLY A 708 4.88 -10.09 -10.52
C GLY A 708 5.30 -10.22 -9.06
N ASN A 709 4.34 -10.52 -8.19
CA ASN A 709 4.66 -10.80 -6.81
C ASN A 709 5.51 -12.09 -6.72
N VAL A 710 6.83 -11.95 -6.64
CA VAL A 710 7.80 -13.06 -6.48
C VAL A 710 7.59 -13.82 -5.17
N LEU A 711 6.88 -13.19 -4.23
CA LEU A 711 6.50 -13.67 -2.92
C LEU A 711 5.08 -14.27 -2.89
N ASN A 712 4.34 -14.28 -4.01
CA ASN A 712 3.05 -14.98 -4.10
C ASN A 712 3.27 -16.48 -4.26
N VAL A 713 3.77 -17.11 -3.21
CA VAL A 713 3.65 -18.55 -3.03
C VAL A 713 2.19 -18.79 -2.71
N SER A 714 1.37 -19.10 -3.71
CA SER A 714 -0.02 -19.52 -3.50
C SER A 714 -0.04 -20.86 -2.73
N LEU A 715 0.17 -20.77 -1.42
CA LEU A 715 0.00 -21.84 -0.44
C LEU A 715 -1.51 -22.01 -0.19
N GLY A 716 -2.22 -22.41 -1.24
CA GLY A 716 -3.63 -22.80 -1.17
C GLY A 716 -4.60 -21.64 -1.20
N ASP A 717 -4.86 -21.09 -2.39
CA ASP A 717 -6.21 -20.63 -2.72
C ASP A 717 -6.35 -20.49 -4.25
N LYS A 718 -6.95 -21.50 -4.89
CA LYS A 718 -7.81 -21.23 -6.04
C LYS A 718 -9.18 -20.94 -5.44
N GLY A 719 -9.56 -19.68 -5.47
CA GLY A 719 -10.71 -19.17 -4.75
C GLY A 719 -12.04 -19.86 -5.08
N THR A 720 -12.91 -19.76 -4.07
CA THR A 720 -14.37 -19.89 -4.07
C THR A 720 -14.98 -21.30 -3.98
N GLY A 721 -15.54 -21.58 -2.79
CA GLY A 721 -16.82 -22.28 -2.67
C GLY A 721 -16.85 -23.75 -3.06
N GLY A 722 -16.27 -24.61 -2.23
CA GLY A 722 -16.49 -26.05 -2.35
C GLY A 722 -15.57 -26.82 -1.42
N SER A 723 -16.18 -27.53 -0.47
CA SER A 723 -15.53 -28.50 0.41
C SER A 723 -14.40 -29.29 -0.28
N LEU A 724 -13.18 -29.14 0.23
CA LEU A 724 -12.05 -30.04 -0.07
C LEU A 724 -11.26 -30.33 1.22
N LEU A 725 -12.01 -30.70 2.27
CA LEU A 725 -11.53 -31.78 3.13
C LEU A 725 -11.71 -33.08 2.35
N ASN A 726 -10.65 -33.55 1.70
CA ASN A 726 -10.40 -34.97 1.50
C ASN A 726 -8.90 -35.20 1.30
N LEU A 727 -8.32 -35.82 2.32
CA LEU A 727 -6.94 -36.28 2.43
C LEU A 727 -6.57 -37.31 1.33
N PRO A 728 -5.26 -37.51 1.05
CA PRO A 728 -4.77 -38.52 0.11
C PRO A 728 -4.79 -39.90 0.78
N SER A 729 -5.58 -40.84 0.28
CA SER A 729 -5.42 -42.25 0.68
C SER A 729 -5.92 -43.26 -0.36
N LEU A 730 -5.75 -42.98 -1.66
CA LEU A 730 -6.02 -43.97 -2.71
C LEU A 730 -4.86 -44.02 -3.71
N PRO A 731 -4.39 -45.22 -4.12
CA PRO A 731 -3.36 -45.35 -5.15
C PRO A 731 -3.86 -44.83 -6.50
N GLU A 732 -3.04 -44.03 -7.18
CA GLU A 732 -3.40 -43.40 -8.46
C GLU A 732 -3.33 -44.34 -9.68
N GLU A 733 -2.72 -45.53 -9.55
CA GLU A 733 -2.73 -46.52 -10.62
C GLU A 733 -4.03 -47.37 -10.65
N PRO A 734 -4.73 -47.49 -11.80
CA PRO A 734 -6.02 -48.20 -11.89
C PRO A 734 -5.96 -49.67 -11.44
N LEU A 735 -4.84 -50.34 -11.69
CA LEU A 735 -4.63 -51.74 -11.29
C LEU A 735 -4.43 -51.88 -9.77
N ALA A 736 -3.71 -50.93 -9.16
CA ALA A 736 -3.48 -50.87 -7.72
C ALA A 736 -4.76 -50.48 -6.96
N LEU A 737 -5.55 -49.57 -7.52
CA LEU A 737 -6.88 -49.21 -7.01
C LEU A 737 -7.85 -50.40 -7.09
N ALA A 738 -7.84 -51.15 -8.19
CA ALA A 738 -8.65 -52.36 -8.33
C ALA A 738 -8.24 -53.46 -7.34
N LEU A 739 -6.94 -53.65 -7.11
CA LEU A 739 -6.41 -54.58 -6.09
C LEU A 739 -6.72 -54.14 -4.66
N PHE A 740 -6.70 -52.84 -4.39
CA PHE A 740 -7.06 -52.25 -3.09
C PHE A 740 -8.55 -52.42 -2.78
N VAL A 741 -9.42 -52.16 -3.77
CA VAL A 741 -10.88 -52.39 -3.65
C VAL A 741 -11.22 -53.87 -3.52
N LEU A 742 -10.54 -54.76 -4.28
CA LEU A 742 -10.68 -56.21 -4.14
C LEU A 742 -10.18 -56.73 -2.78
N GLY A 743 -9.11 -56.14 -2.24
CA GLY A 743 -8.60 -56.40 -0.89
C GLY A 743 -9.58 -55.99 0.20
N LEU A 744 -10.19 -54.80 0.09
CA LEU A 744 -11.23 -54.33 1.01
C LEU A 744 -12.50 -55.21 0.96
N LEU A 745 -12.90 -55.66 -0.23
CA LEU A 745 -14.03 -56.59 -0.41
C LEU A 745 -13.72 -57.98 0.17
N ALA A 746 -12.51 -58.50 -0.02
CA ALA A 746 -12.08 -59.78 0.57
C ALA A 746 -12.02 -59.71 2.11
N VAL A 747 -11.57 -58.59 2.68
CA VAL A 747 -11.61 -58.34 4.13
C VAL A 747 -13.06 -58.28 4.63
N PHE A 748 -13.96 -57.60 3.91
CA PHE A 748 -15.39 -57.55 4.27
C PHE A 748 -16.07 -58.93 4.21
N VAL A 749 -15.73 -59.78 3.23
CA VAL A 749 -16.25 -61.16 3.11
C VAL A 749 -15.67 -62.07 4.19
N CYS A 750 -14.39 -61.96 4.52
CA CYS A 750 -13.76 -62.71 5.62
C CYS A 750 -14.29 -62.30 7.00
N VAL A 751 -14.58 -61.01 7.21
CA VAL A 751 -15.15 -60.47 8.46
C VAL A 751 -16.65 -60.79 8.59
N ARG A 752 -17.39 -60.93 7.48
CA ARG A 752 -18.79 -61.44 7.52
C ARG A 752 -18.89 -62.97 7.57
N GLY A 753 -17.96 -63.70 6.97
CA GLY A 753 -17.93 -65.18 7.01
C GLY A 753 -17.56 -65.76 8.38
N THR A 754 -16.83 -64.99 9.20
CA THR A 754 -16.43 -65.41 10.56
C THR A 754 -17.50 -65.20 11.64
N ARG A 755 -18.67 -64.62 11.30
CA ARG A 755 -19.83 -64.50 12.21
C ARG A 755 -20.92 -65.57 12.03
N VAL A 756 -20.73 -66.58 11.18
CA VAL A 756 -21.72 -67.67 10.97
C VAL A 756 -21.25 -69.04 11.47
N ASN A 757 -19.98 -69.24 11.85
CA ASN A 757 -19.49 -70.56 12.30
C ASN A 757 -18.76 -70.54 13.66
N ARG A 758 -19.40 -69.97 14.69
CA ARG A 758 -19.19 -70.36 16.10
C ARG A 758 -20.50 -70.21 16.88
N ALA A 759 -21.35 -71.23 16.72
CA ALA A 759 -22.08 -71.81 17.84
C ALA A 759 -21.12 -72.70 18.64
#